data_AF-A0A5B9W5P6-F1
#
_entry.id   AF-A0A5B9W5P6-F1
#
_cell.length_a   1.000
_cell.length_b   1.000
_cell.length_c   1.000
_cell.angle_alpha   90.00
_cell.angle_beta   90.00
_cell.angle_gamma   90.00
#
_symmetry.space_group_name_H-M   'P 1'
#
loop_
_entity.id
_entity.type
_entity.pdbx_description
1 polymer ?
#
loop_
_entity_poly.entity_id
_entity_poly.type
_entity_poly.pdbx_seq_one_letter_code
_entity_poly.pdbx_strand_id
1 'polypeptide(L)'
;MSLLKKLRPLRPAPADAGWLLLIGSIALALRLVYVVQYTAHPLGRLLWVDEVVYWERGVEILRGKWLPDRPFFQDPLIHYLLAVLIAVVGDGVRELRLALACLGALTPMIACAAGWRILGRAEGIVAGLALAAYGPLVFTDGQLEKEGMAALFAAAGLMVTAWSAGPGRRWWAAVPAGLLWGATTLLRANALLVAPIGAIWWLLAPPLPRSRRLAGAAGFLLGFATAIAPVTLVNLSVSRPREFILMTWQGGAMFYTGNGPDVSGVGEPAFIRRDPHVEASDFAAEAMRRAGRALTPGQVSSFWMGEGLRRWREAPLASLRFLAFKAGLLLNDVEVPDSQSPDWVRLAAAPGLGLAFLSFGWISPWAALGLARRGPRAPSWWFLAAATLAGLGSTAFFLVLGRYRIPWTPGLALLAAAGLVDMVRRLRSRQLGGVLWRVLLVALPVGYLAWRPEVDPEPDRWSYFRLALFVAELQAGDLDAAIDMLDDARAEEPGGPAARAVSSPDLFRDRWAIAVRGRLAEIPPGPGGALERARLGRTIPGAEAAAGRLLDEAAAARGDDPACWRERGGWWLARQAEDPSARRRAAEAYRKAEADPSARITLALLLSDPTLLDGPSPDTERLRLARGVLAMRRARPEGPARGGSP
;
A
#
# COMPACT_ATOMS: atom_id res chain seq x y z
N MET A 1 -33.10 35.21 -29.62
CA MET A 1 -31.69 35.01 -30.03
C MET A 1 -30.66 34.87 -28.89
N SER A 2 -31.06 34.88 -27.60
CA SER A 2 -30.15 34.82 -26.42
C SER A 2 -30.03 33.43 -25.76
N LEU A 3 -31.01 32.51 -25.96
CA LEU A 3 -30.95 31.16 -25.38
C LEU A 3 -30.10 30.15 -26.17
N LEU A 4 -29.82 30.39 -27.46
CA LEU A 4 -29.06 29.46 -28.31
C LEU A 4 -27.52 29.50 -28.09
N LYS A 5 -27.00 30.49 -27.34
CA LYS A 5 -25.57 30.54 -26.95
C LYS A 5 -25.22 29.60 -25.78
N LYS A 6 -26.21 29.06 -25.04
CA LYS A 6 -25.97 28.16 -23.89
C LYS A 6 -25.91 26.66 -24.22
N LEU A 7 -26.06 26.30 -25.50
CA LEU A 7 -26.06 24.92 -25.98
C LEU A 7 -24.81 24.57 -26.81
N ARG A 8 -23.64 25.14 -26.49
CA ARG A 8 -22.40 24.62 -27.07
C ARG A 8 -22.06 23.28 -26.40
N PRO A 9 -21.90 22.17 -27.14
CA PRO A 9 -21.17 21.04 -26.62
C PRO A 9 -19.79 21.55 -26.23
N LEU A 10 -19.31 21.18 -25.03
CA LEU A 10 -17.93 21.43 -24.60
C LEU A 10 -16.99 20.65 -25.53
N ARG A 11 -16.75 21.18 -26.74
CA ARG A 11 -15.52 20.89 -27.47
C ARG A 11 -14.41 21.47 -26.59
N PRO A 12 -13.45 20.67 -26.12
CA PRO A 12 -12.34 21.23 -25.35
C PRO A 12 -11.73 22.35 -26.18
N ALA A 13 -11.56 23.53 -25.58
CA ALA A 13 -10.78 24.56 -26.26
C ALA A 13 -9.37 23.97 -26.51
N PRO A 14 -8.62 24.41 -27.53
CA PRO A 14 -7.24 23.94 -27.75
C PRO A 14 -6.40 24.02 -26.46
N ALA A 15 -6.63 25.06 -25.65
CA ALA A 15 -6.01 25.22 -24.35
C ALA A 15 -6.38 24.14 -23.30
N ASP A 16 -7.58 23.54 -23.36
CA ASP A 16 -7.95 22.39 -22.50
C ASP A 16 -7.17 21.14 -22.87
N ALA A 17 -7.03 20.85 -24.17
CA ALA A 17 -6.22 19.73 -24.62
C ALA A 17 -4.76 19.88 -24.17
N GLY A 18 -4.20 21.10 -24.26
CA GLY A 18 -2.85 21.40 -23.76
C GLY A 18 -2.66 21.09 -22.26
N TRP A 19 -3.64 21.43 -21.41
CA TRP A 19 -3.57 21.11 -19.97
C TRP A 19 -3.67 19.61 -19.69
N LEU A 20 -4.55 18.88 -20.38
CA LEU A 20 -4.64 17.42 -20.22
C LEU A 20 -3.34 16.73 -20.64
N LEU A 21 -2.74 17.17 -21.76
CA LEU A 21 -1.46 16.66 -22.22
C LEU A 21 -0.36 16.97 -21.21
N LEU A 22 -0.26 18.20 -20.71
CA LEU A 22 0.73 18.57 -19.71
C LEU A 22 0.60 17.73 -18.42
N ILE A 23 -0.63 17.60 -17.89
CA ILE A 23 -0.90 16.80 -16.70
C ILE A 23 -0.55 15.33 -16.95
N GLY A 24 -0.94 14.78 -18.10
CA GLY A 24 -0.62 13.41 -18.50
C GLY A 24 0.88 13.18 -18.63
N SER A 25 1.61 14.12 -19.24
CA SER A 25 3.07 14.06 -19.38
C SER A 25 3.79 14.10 -18.04
N ILE A 26 3.39 14.99 -17.13
CA ILE A 26 3.96 15.05 -15.77
C ILE A 26 3.63 13.76 -15.01
N ALA A 27 2.38 13.32 -15.05
CA ALA A 27 1.92 12.10 -14.37
C ALA A 27 2.66 10.85 -14.86
N LEU A 28 2.87 10.74 -16.17
CA LEU A 28 3.61 9.65 -16.78
C LEU A 28 5.10 9.73 -16.43
N ALA A 29 5.73 10.90 -16.54
CA ALA A 29 7.15 11.07 -16.22
C ALA A 29 7.46 10.67 -14.78
N LEU A 30 6.67 11.12 -13.81
CA LEU A 30 6.86 10.77 -12.39
C LEU A 30 6.73 9.26 -12.14
N ARG A 31 5.73 8.61 -12.77
CA ARG A 31 5.53 7.16 -12.65
C ARG A 31 6.64 6.36 -13.33
N LEU A 32 7.10 6.79 -14.51
CA LEU A 32 8.18 6.11 -15.22
C LEU A 32 9.51 6.25 -14.48
N VAL A 33 9.84 7.43 -13.96
CA VAL A 33 11.05 7.62 -13.13
C VAL A 33 11.03 6.68 -11.94
N TYR A 34 9.90 6.61 -11.22
CA TYR A 34 9.72 5.70 -10.10
C TYR A 34 9.86 4.23 -10.52
N VAL A 35 9.06 3.75 -11.49
CA VAL A 35 9.03 2.33 -11.86
C VAL A 35 10.32 1.85 -12.50
N VAL A 36 11.00 2.69 -13.30
CA VAL A 36 12.30 2.33 -13.90
C VAL A 36 13.35 2.13 -12.81
N GLN A 37 13.41 3.01 -11.82
CA GLN A 37 14.31 2.83 -10.69
C GLN A 37 13.93 1.59 -9.86
N TYR A 38 12.64 1.44 -9.56
CA TYR A 38 12.16 0.33 -8.74
C TYR A 38 12.47 -1.02 -9.38
N THR A 39 12.20 -1.18 -10.69
CA THR A 39 12.45 -2.42 -11.44
C THR A 39 13.91 -2.65 -11.79
N ALA A 40 14.75 -1.60 -11.77
CA ALA A 40 16.20 -1.76 -11.84
C ALA A 40 16.73 -2.47 -10.58
N HIS A 41 16.11 -2.24 -9.43
CA HIS A 41 16.45 -2.86 -8.15
C HIS A 41 15.77 -4.25 -7.96
N PRO A 42 16.42 -5.23 -7.31
CA PRO A 42 15.83 -6.55 -7.03
C PRO A 42 14.44 -6.50 -6.37
N LEU A 43 14.25 -5.62 -5.38
CA LEU A 43 12.93 -5.39 -4.75
C LEU A 43 11.79 -5.14 -5.74
N GLY A 44 12.01 -4.39 -6.83
CA GLY A 44 10.93 -4.12 -7.79
C GLY A 44 10.68 -5.25 -8.78
N ARG A 45 11.50 -6.31 -8.76
CA ARG A 45 11.27 -7.54 -9.54
C ARG A 45 10.65 -8.65 -8.69
N LEU A 46 10.76 -8.55 -7.37
CA LEU A 46 10.11 -9.44 -6.43
C LEU A 46 8.59 -9.24 -6.47
N LEU A 47 7.85 -10.33 -6.67
CA LEU A 47 6.43 -10.40 -6.33
C LEU A 47 6.33 -10.69 -4.83
N TRP A 48 5.63 -9.85 -4.09
CA TRP A 48 5.55 -9.92 -2.63
C TRP A 48 4.11 -9.96 -2.14
N VAL A 49 3.80 -10.88 -1.23
CA VAL A 49 2.48 -11.02 -0.56
C VAL A 49 1.36 -11.09 -1.59
N ASP A 50 0.48 -10.10 -1.66
CA ASP A 50 -0.70 -10.10 -2.53
C ASP A 50 -0.34 -10.15 -4.01
N GLU A 51 0.79 -9.54 -4.41
CA GLU A 51 1.20 -9.50 -5.81
C GLU A 51 1.44 -10.91 -6.36
N VAL A 52 1.92 -11.84 -5.52
CA VAL A 52 2.13 -13.25 -5.90
C VAL A 52 0.81 -13.89 -6.28
N VAL A 53 -0.18 -13.81 -5.38
CA VAL A 53 -1.52 -14.39 -5.61
C VAL A 53 -2.20 -13.78 -6.83
N TYR A 54 -2.06 -12.47 -7.01
CA TYR A 54 -2.70 -11.76 -8.12
C TYR A 54 -2.07 -12.15 -9.47
N TRP A 55 -0.74 -12.22 -9.53
CA TRP A 55 -0.01 -12.62 -10.72
C TRP A 55 -0.26 -14.10 -11.06
N GLU A 56 -0.13 -15.01 -10.10
CA GLU A 56 -0.34 -16.44 -10.31
C GLU A 56 -1.74 -16.71 -10.84
N ARG A 57 -2.76 -16.08 -10.24
CA ARG A 57 -4.14 -16.22 -10.70
C ARG A 57 -4.34 -15.66 -12.09
N GLY A 58 -3.68 -14.55 -12.44
CA GLY A 58 -3.68 -14.01 -13.80
C GLY A 58 -3.13 -15.00 -14.83
N VAL A 59 -2.00 -15.64 -14.53
CA VAL A 59 -1.39 -16.69 -15.37
C VAL A 59 -2.31 -17.91 -15.49
N GLU A 60 -2.92 -18.34 -14.40
CA GLU A 60 -3.87 -19.47 -14.42
C GLU A 60 -5.09 -19.22 -15.31
N ILE A 61 -5.64 -18.00 -15.29
CA ILE A 61 -6.75 -17.61 -16.15
C ILE A 61 -6.35 -17.73 -17.63
N LEU A 62 -5.15 -17.29 -18.00
CA LEU A 62 -4.63 -17.43 -19.36
C LEU A 62 -4.38 -18.89 -19.77
N ARG A 63 -4.11 -19.78 -18.81
CA ARG A 63 -4.01 -21.23 -19.02
C ARG A 63 -5.37 -21.93 -19.08
N GLY A 64 -6.48 -21.19 -19.11
CA GLY A 64 -7.83 -21.72 -19.26
C GLY A 64 -8.56 -21.99 -17.94
N LYS A 65 -7.94 -21.74 -16.77
CA LYS A 65 -8.63 -21.84 -15.47
C LYS A 65 -9.42 -20.56 -15.18
N TRP A 66 -10.46 -20.28 -15.97
CA TRP A 66 -11.26 -19.05 -15.84
C TRP A 66 -12.00 -18.91 -14.51
N LEU A 67 -12.48 -20.04 -13.97
CA LEU A 67 -13.21 -20.09 -12.70
C LEU A 67 -12.26 -20.45 -11.55
N PRO A 68 -12.44 -19.87 -10.35
CA PRO A 68 -11.71 -20.30 -9.16
C PRO A 68 -12.27 -21.61 -8.61
N ASP A 69 -11.49 -22.33 -7.81
CA ASP A 69 -11.94 -23.57 -7.17
C ASP A 69 -12.86 -23.33 -5.97
N ARG A 70 -12.83 -22.11 -5.41
CA ARG A 70 -13.62 -21.68 -4.25
C ARG A 70 -14.19 -20.28 -4.49
N PRO A 71 -15.29 -19.89 -3.80
CA PRO A 71 -15.79 -18.52 -3.87
C PRO A 71 -14.72 -17.51 -3.50
N PHE A 72 -14.75 -16.35 -4.15
CA PHE A 72 -13.71 -15.33 -4.01
C PHE A 72 -13.58 -14.87 -2.55
N PHE A 73 -12.39 -15.04 -1.96
CA PHE A 73 -12.04 -14.41 -0.69
C PHE A 73 -11.63 -12.96 -0.93
N GLN A 74 -10.69 -12.73 -1.85
CA GLN A 74 -10.19 -11.40 -2.23
C GLN A 74 -10.98 -10.77 -3.39
N ASP A 75 -10.85 -9.44 -3.55
CA ASP A 75 -11.52 -8.66 -4.58
C ASP A 75 -11.17 -9.17 -6.00
N PRO A 76 -12.14 -9.62 -6.80
CA PRO A 76 -11.86 -10.52 -7.93
C PRO A 76 -11.35 -9.84 -9.20
N LEU A 77 -11.67 -8.57 -9.43
CA LEU A 77 -11.43 -7.94 -10.74
C LEU A 77 -9.93 -7.80 -11.04
N ILE A 78 -9.07 -7.67 -10.02
CA ILE A 78 -7.62 -7.53 -10.21
C ILE A 78 -7.01 -8.73 -10.94
N HIS A 79 -7.46 -9.95 -10.62
CA HIS A 79 -6.94 -11.17 -11.27
C HIS A 79 -7.22 -11.17 -12.78
N TYR A 80 -8.42 -10.76 -13.18
CA TYR A 80 -8.81 -10.71 -14.59
C TYR A 80 -8.15 -9.54 -15.33
N LEU A 81 -8.01 -8.38 -14.68
CA LEU A 81 -7.27 -7.24 -15.26
C LEU A 81 -5.79 -7.59 -15.46
N LEU A 82 -5.16 -8.25 -14.50
CA LEU A 82 -3.78 -8.73 -14.66
C LEU A 82 -3.68 -9.81 -15.73
N ALA A 83 -4.63 -10.75 -15.84
CA ALA A 83 -4.64 -11.71 -16.94
C ALA A 83 -4.65 -11.00 -18.31
N VAL A 84 -5.48 -9.97 -18.47
CA VAL A 84 -5.51 -9.15 -19.70
C VAL A 84 -4.18 -8.43 -19.91
N LEU A 85 -3.59 -7.83 -18.87
CA LEU A 85 -2.28 -7.16 -18.99
C LEU A 85 -1.19 -8.15 -19.39
N ILE A 86 -1.14 -9.32 -18.75
CA ILE A 86 -0.19 -10.39 -19.06
C ILE A 86 -0.33 -10.82 -20.53
N ALA A 87 -1.56 -10.95 -21.03
CA ALA A 87 -1.80 -11.30 -22.42
C ALA A 87 -1.31 -10.23 -23.42
N VAL A 88 -1.28 -8.95 -23.02
CA VAL A 88 -0.93 -7.82 -23.89
C VAL A 88 0.56 -7.50 -23.84
N VAL A 89 1.17 -7.49 -22.65
CA VAL A 89 2.57 -7.04 -22.46
C VAL A 89 3.53 -8.14 -22.03
N GLY A 90 3.03 -9.34 -21.71
CA GLY A 90 3.82 -10.46 -21.17
C GLY A 90 3.70 -10.61 -19.65
N ASP A 91 4.21 -11.72 -19.11
CA ASP A 91 4.15 -12.07 -17.68
C ASP A 91 5.33 -11.52 -16.86
N GLY A 92 6.28 -10.84 -17.50
CA GLY A 92 7.39 -10.19 -16.84
C GLY A 92 6.95 -9.07 -15.88
N VAL A 93 7.45 -9.12 -14.64
CA VAL A 93 7.07 -8.18 -13.56
C VAL A 93 7.37 -6.73 -13.96
N ARG A 94 8.50 -6.49 -14.63
CA ARG A 94 8.91 -5.15 -15.06
C ARG A 94 7.92 -4.57 -16.06
N GLU A 95 7.56 -5.35 -17.07
CA GLU A 95 6.64 -4.98 -18.15
C GLU A 95 5.26 -4.67 -17.58
N LEU A 96 4.78 -5.50 -16.64
CA LEU A 96 3.51 -5.28 -15.95
C LEU A 96 3.50 -3.99 -15.12
N ARG A 97 4.54 -3.73 -14.31
CA ARG A 97 4.65 -2.48 -13.52
C ARG A 97 4.70 -1.25 -14.44
N LEU A 98 5.41 -1.33 -15.58
CA LEU A 98 5.46 -0.24 -16.56
C LEU A 98 4.08 -0.01 -17.21
N ALA A 99 3.36 -1.06 -17.55
CA ALA A 99 2.01 -0.95 -18.10
C ALA A 99 1.03 -0.34 -17.09
N LEU A 100 1.09 -0.76 -15.82
CA LEU A 100 0.28 -0.19 -14.74
C LEU A 100 0.61 1.28 -14.50
N ALA A 101 1.88 1.68 -14.54
CA ALA A 101 2.29 3.09 -14.48
C ALA A 101 1.70 3.93 -15.64
N CYS A 102 1.72 3.40 -16.86
CA CYS A 102 1.11 4.07 -18.02
C CYS A 102 -0.41 4.25 -17.85
N LEU A 103 -1.11 3.22 -17.35
CA LEU A 103 -2.54 3.30 -17.07
C LEU A 103 -2.85 4.26 -15.91
N GLY A 104 -2.04 4.23 -14.86
CA GLY A 104 -2.16 5.12 -13.70
C GLY A 104 -2.04 6.60 -14.05
N ALA A 105 -1.26 6.95 -15.09
CA ALA A 105 -1.13 8.31 -15.59
C ALA A 105 -2.44 8.88 -16.16
N LEU A 106 -3.43 8.04 -16.46
CA LEU A 106 -4.77 8.47 -16.89
C LEU A 106 -5.61 9.02 -15.73
N THR A 107 -5.38 8.57 -14.49
CA THR A 107 -6.15 8.97 -13.31
C THR A 107 -6.16 10.49 -13.11
N PRO A 108 -5.00 11.19 -13.10
CA PRO A 108 -4.95 12.66 -12.99
C PRO A 108 -5.65 13.40 -14.14
N MET A 109 -5.55 12.89 -15.36
CA MET A 109 -6.18 13.50 -16.55
C MET A 109 -7.70 13.41 -16.46
N ILE A 110 -8.23 12.24 -16.09
CA ILE A 110 -9.67 12.01 -15.94
C ILE A 110 -10.22 12.82 -14.76
N ALA A 111 -9.49 12.90 -13.66
CA ALA A 111 -9.86 13.75 -12.53
C ALA A 111 -9.91 15.24 -12.90
N CYS A 112 -8.97 15.73 -13.71
CA CYS A 112 -9.01 17.09 -14.25
C CYS A 112 -10.30 17.33 -15.08
N ALA A 113 -10.61 16.40 -15.99
CA ALA A 113 -11.82 16.48 -16.81
C ALA A 113 -13.12 16.40 -15.98
N ALA A 114 -13.12 15.63 -14.89
CA ALA A 114 -14.22 15.58 -13.92
C ALA A 114 -14.36 16.92 -13.20
N GLY A 115 -13.25 17.50 -12.72
CA GLY A 115 -13.23 18.79 -12.04
C GLY A 115 -13.76 19.93 -12.90
N TRP A 116 -13.46 19.95 -14.20
CA TRP A 116 -14.04 20.92 -15.13
C TRP A 116 -15.57 20.89 -15.20
N ARG A 117 -16.17 19.71 -15.00
CA ARG A 117 -17.61 19.52 -15.02
C ARG A 117 -18.25 19.79 -13.66
N ILE A 118 -17.58 19.42 -12.57
CA ILE A 118 -18.14 19.48 -11.21
C ILE A 118 -17.92 20.85 -10.57
N LEU A 119 -16.75 21.45 -10.78
CA LEU A 119 -16.23 22.57 -10.00
C LEU A 119 -15.89 23.80 -10.85
N GLY A 120 -15.24 23.57 -11.99
CA GLY A 120 -14.72 24.62 -12.86
C GLY A 120 -13.35 24.29 -13.44
N ARG A 121 -12.90 25.12 -14.39
CA ARG A 121 -11.66 24.90 -15.13
C ARG A 121 -10.41 24.88 -14.24
N ALA A 122 -10.29 25.88 -13.37
CA ALA A 122 -9.13 26.04 -12.49
C ALA A 122 -9.05 24.88 -11.49
N GLU A 123 -10.17 24.51 -10.91
CA GLU A 123 -10.30 23.42 -9.95
C GLU A 123 -9.92 22.07 -10.58
N GLY A 124 -10.34 21.80 -11.82
CA GLY A 124 -9.90 20.59 -12.53
C GLY A 124 -8.39 20.55 -12.76
N ILE A 125 -7.78 21.65 -13.22
CA ILE A 125 -6.32 21.71 -13.44
C ILE A 125 -5.56 21.45 -12.14
N VAL A 126 -5.96 22.13 -11.05
CA VAL A 126 -5.34 21.95 -9.73
C VAL A 126 -5.48 20.52 -9.23
N ALA A 127 -6.66 19.90 -9.38
CA ALA A 127 -6.87 18.51 -8.96
C ALA A 127 -6.01 17.52 -9.77
N GLY A 128 -5.92 17.71 -11.09
CA GLY A 128 -5.08 16.88 -11.95
C GLY A 128 -3.59 17.01 -11.62
N LEU A 129 -3.08 18.24 -11.44
CA LEU A 129 -1.69 18.44 -11.03
C LEU A 129 -1.40 17.86 -9.64
N ALA A 130 -2.32 18.01 -8.69
CA ALA A 130 -2.18 17.44 -7.35
C ALA A 130 -2.10 15.90 -7.40
N LEU A 131 -2.96 15.24 -8.17
CA LEU A 131 -2.91 13.77 -8.33
C LEU A 131 -1.70 13.29 -9.13
N ALA A 132 -1.23 14.08 -10.10
CA ALA A 132 -0.03 13.73 -10.86
C ALA A 132 1.19 13.62 -9.94
N ALA A 133 1.30 14.53 -8.96
CA ALA A 133 2.39 14.59 -7.98
C ALA A 133 2.07 13.92 -6.63
N TYR A 134 0.96 13.19 -6.51
CA TYR A 134 0.59 12.50 -5.28
C TYR A 134 1.37 11.19 -5.12
N GLY A 135 2.39 11.22 -4.27
CA GLY A 135 3.36 10.15 -4.02
C GLY A 135 2.72 8.78 -3.76
N PRO A 136 1.74 8.66 -2.85
CA PRO A 136 1.11 7.37 -2.59
C PRO A 136 0.42 6.75 -3.82
N LEU A 137 -0.19 7.56 -4.70
CA LEU A 137 -0.78 7.05 -5.94
C LEU A 137 0.30 6.65 -6.95
N VAL A 138 1.35 7.45 -7.10
CA VAL A 138 2.50 7.11 -7.98
C VAL A 138 3.14 5.79 -7.53
N PHE A 139 3.30 5.60 -6.22
CA PHE A 139 3.77 4.35 -5.63
C PHE A 139 2.85 3.18 -5.97
N THR A 140 1.55 3.27 -5.67
CA THR A 140 0.62 2.16 -5.93
C THR A 140 0.41 1.86 -7.41
N ASP A 141 0.54 2.85 -8.31
CA ASP A 141 0.44 2.64 -9.75
C ASP A 141 1.61 1.81 -10.31
N GLY A 142 2.71 1.68 -9.56
CA GLY A 142 3.83 0.77 -9.87
C GLY A 142 3.80 -0.55 -9.12
N GLN A 143 2.76 -0.83 -8.34
CA GLN A 143 2.57 -2.11 -7.66
C GLN A 143 1.59 -3.00 -8.43
N LEU A 144 1.76 -4.33 -8.38
CA LEU A 144 0.80 -5.28 -8.94
C LEU A 144 -0.39 -5.46 -7.98
N GLU A 145 -0.90 -4.35 -7.46
CA GLU A 145 -2.03 -4.31 -6.53
C GLU A 145 -3.24 -3.62 -7.18
N LYS A 146 -4.40 -3.66 -6.52
CA LYS A 146 -5.71 -3.28 -7.09
C LYS A 146 -6.04 -1.79 -6.95
N GLU A 147 -5.30 -1.06 -6.14
CA GLU A 147 -5.62 0.27 -5.64
C GLU A 147 -5.46 1.35 -6.69
N GLY A 148 -4.39 1.31 -7.49
CA GLY A 148 -4.17 2.23 -8.60
C GLY A 148 -5.28 2.11 -9.64
N MET A 149 -5.65 0.87 -10.01
CA MET A 149 -6.78 0.60 -10.89
C MET A 149 -8.11 1.05 -10.26
N ALA A 150 -8.32 0.84 -8.96
CA ALA A 150 -9.52 1.32 -8.28
C ALA A 150 -9.63 2.85 -8.32
N ALA A 151 -8.52 3.58 -8.16
CA ALA A 151 -8.50 5.04 -8.30
C ALA A 151 -8.80 5.49 -9.75
N LEU A 152 -8.28 4.78 -10.75
CA LEU A 152 -8.59 5.05 -12.16
C LEU A 152 -10.09 4.89 -12.44
N PHE A 153 -10.67 3.77 -12.00
CA PHE A 153 -12.10 3.48 -12.18
C PHE A 153 -12.99 4.45 -11.38
N ALA A 154 -12.58 4.83 -10.18
CA ALA A 154 -13.29 5.85 -9.38
C ALA A 154 -13.22 7.24 -10.04
N ALA A 155 -12.07 7.64 -10.60
CA ALA A 155 -11.95 8.89 -11.36
C ALA A 155 -12.85 8.88 -12.60
N ALA A 156 -12.87 7.78 -13.36
CA ALA A 156 -13.76 7.59 -14.49
C ALA A 156 -15.24 7.61 -14.05
N GLY A 157 -15.57 6.93 -12.94
CA GLY A 157 -16.90 6.92 -12.34
C GLY A 157 -17.37 8.34 -11.95
N LEU A 158 -16.51 9.14 -11.33
CA LEU A 158 -16.79 10.55 -11.03
C LEU A 158 -17.01 11.37 -12.30
N MET A 159 -16.17 11.20 -13.31
CA MET A 159 -16.28 11.88 -14.60
C MET A 159 -17.60 11.56 -15.32
N VAL A 160 -17.97 10.28 -15.41
CA VAL A 160 -19.21 9.84 -16.07
C VAL A 160 -20.44 10.23 -15.26
N THR A 161 -20.41 10.16 -13.93
CA THR A 161 -21.49 10.71 -13.07
C THR A 161 -21.64 12.23 -13.26
N ALA A 162 -20.54 12.98 -13.35
CA ALA A 162 -20.59 14.41 -13.62
C ALA A 162 -21.14 14.73 -15.01
N TRP A 163 -20.78 13.91 -16.01
CA TRP A 163 -21.28 14.05 -17.36
C TRP A 163 -22.78 13.75 -17.49
N SER A 164 -23.28 12.75 -16.76
CA SER A 164 -24.71 12.41 -16.73
C SER A 164 -25.56 13.50 -16.06
N ALA A 165 -24.98 14.25 -15.12
CA ALA A 165 -25.58 15.46 -14.51
C ALA A 165 -25.60 16.71 -15.41
N GLY A 166 -24.89 16.71 -16.54
CA GLY A 166 -24.71 17.88 -17.41
C GLY A 166 -25.99 18.34 -18.15
N PRO A 167 -25.89 19.39 -18.99
CA PRO A 167 -27.03 19.90 -19.76
C PRO A 167 -27.71 18.80 -20.59
N GLY A 168 -29.04 18.71 -20.50
CA GLY A 168 -29.84 17.64 -21.10
C GLY A 168 -30.03 16.40 -20.21
N ARG A 169 -29.29 16.27 -19.10
CA ARG A 169 -29.39 15.25 -18.04
C ARG A 169 -29.72 13.86 -18.58
N ARG A 170 -28.67 13.23 -19.11
CA ARG A 170 -28.69 11.94 -19.80
C ARG A 170 -28.89 10.82 -18.78
N TRP A 171 -30.14 10.56 -18.41
CA TRP A 171 -30.49 9.46 -17.48
C TRP A 171 -29.92 8.11 -17.95
N TRP A 172 -29.80 7.88 -19.26
CA TRP A 172 -29.18 6.68 -19.82
C TRP A 172 -27.68 6.57 -19.51
N ALA A 173 -26.98 7.71 -19.34
CA ALA A 173 -25.58 7.75 -18.92
C ALA A 173 -25.40 7.39 -17.43
N ALA A 174 -26.49 7.15 -16.69
CA ALA A 174 -26.43 6.56 -15.37
C ALA A 174 -25.95 5.10 -15.42
N VAL A 175 -26.27 4.35 -16.48
CA VAL A 175 -25.85 2.95 -16.66
C VAL A 175 -24.32 2.81 -16.70
N PRO A 176 -23.58 3.49 -17.61
CA PRO A 176 -22.13 3.42 -17.60
C PRO A 176 -21.49 4.00 -16.33
N ALA A 177 -22.14 4.96 -15.66
CA ALA A 177 -21.68 5.44 -14.36
C ALA A 177 -21.77 4.34 -13.30
N GLY A 178 -22.92 3.67 -13.21
CA GLY A 178 -23.14 2.52 -12.32
C GLY A 178 -22.17 1.39 -12.60
N LEU A 179 -21.91 1.08 -13.88
CA LEU A 179 -20.95 0.06 -14.30
C LEU A 179 -19.54 0.34 -13.77
N LEU A 180 -19.06 1.59 -13.89
CA LEU A 180 -17.74 1.99 -13.40
C LEU A 180 -17.63 1.91 -11.87
N TRP A 181 -18.68 2.32 -11.14
CA TRP A 181 -18.70 2.20 -9.67
C TRP A 181 -18.85 0.75 -9.20
N GLY A 182 -19.59 -0.08 -9.93
CA GLY A 182 -19.66 -1.51 -9.68
C GLY A 182 -18.31 -2.20 -9.93
N ALA A 183 -17.61 -1.84 -11.02
CA ALA A 183 -16.26 -2.31 -11.28
C ALA A 183 -15.23 -1.82 -10.24
N THR A 184 -15.36 -0.57 -9.78
CA THR A 184 -14.59 -0.05 -8.63
C THR A 184 -14.83 -0.93 -7.39
N THR A 185 -16.06 -1.40 -7.20
CA THR A 185 -16.43 -2.27 -6.07
C THR A 185 -15.81 -3.67 -6.18
N LEU A 186 -15.60 -4.17 -7.39
CA LEU A 186 -14.89 -5.44 -7.60
C LEU A 186 -13.37 -5.35 -7.43
N LEU A 187 -12.82 -4.13 -7.32
CA LEU A 187 -11.44 -3.88 -6.89
C LEU A 187 -11.37 -3.51 -5.40
N ARG A 188 -12.45 -2.93 -4.87
CA ARG A 188 -12.58 -2.50 -3.48
C ARG A 188 -14.01 -2.61 -2.99
N ALA A 189 -14.30 -3.67 -2.26
CA ALA A 189 -15.65 -3.99 -1.77
C ALA A 189 -16.35 -2.84 -1.02
N ASN A 190 -15.64 -1.94 -0.35
CA ASN A 190 -16.26 -0.81 0.35
C ASN A 190 -16.88 0.25 -0.57
N ALA A 191 -16.55 0.26 -1.87
CA ALA A 191 -17.24 1.08 -2.86
C ALA A 191 -18.69 0.63 -3.12
N LEU A 192 -19.13 -0.48 -2.52
CA LEU A 192 -20.53 -0.92 -2.52
C LEU A 192 -21.47 0.16 -1.98
N LEU A 193 -20.99 0.99 -1.03
CA LEU A 193 -21.74 2.13 -0.49
C LEU A 193 -22.12 3.17 -1.55
N VAL A 194 -21.41 3.20 -2.69
CA VAL A 194 -21.71 4.12 -3.78
C VAL A 194 -22.98 3.72 -4.53
N ALA A 195 -23.40 2.45 -4.48
CA ALA A 195 -24.67 1.99 -5.06
C ALA A 195 -25.88 2.77 -4.51
N PRO A 196 -26.18 2.74 -3.19
CA PRO A 196 -27.27 3.52 -2.64
C PRO A 196 -27.04 5.03 -2.74
N ILE A 197 -25.80 5.53 -2.62
CA ILE A 197 -25.50 6.96 -2.76
C ILE A 197 -25.86 7.46 -4.16
N GLY A 198 -25.48 6.72 -5.21
CA GLY A 198 -25.79 7.07 -6.59
C GLY A 198 -27.28 6.99 -6.91
N ALA A 199 -27.96 5.95 -6.41
CA ALA A 199 -29.40 5.82 -6.54
C ALA A 199 -30.14 6.99 -5.85
N ILE A 200 -29.82 7.27 -4.59
CA ILE A 200 -30.41 8.38 -3.82
C ILE A 200 -30.10 9.71 -4.50
N TRP A 201 -28.87 9.92 -4.98
CA TRP A 201 -28.51 11.16 -5.67
C TRP A 201 -29.33 11.37 -6.96
N TRP A 202 -29.51 10.35 -7.79
CA TRP A 202 -30.41 10.41 -8.95
C TRP A 202 -31.86 10.64 -8.54
N LEU A 203 -32.30 9.94 -7.50
CA LEU A 203 -33.61 10.11 -6.93
C LEU A 203 -33.81 11.51 -6.38
N LEU A 204 -32.79 12.25 -5.97
CA LEU A 204 -32.93 13.62 -5.44
C LEU A 204 -32.61 14.70 -6.48
N ALA A 205 -32.07 14.35 -7.64
CA ALA A 205 -31.53 15.28 -8.63
C ALA A 205 -32.60 16.26 -9.19
N PRO A 206 -32.61 17.55 -8.77
CA PRO A 206 -33.55 18.55 -9.29
C PRO A 206 -32.92 19.33 -10.47
N PRO A 207 -33.68 19.79 -11.49
CA PRO A 207 -35.14 19.76 -11.64
C PRO A 207 -35.58 18.73 -12.70
N LEU A 208 -35.35 17.43 -12.48
CA LEU A 208 -35.86 16.39 -13.39
C LEU A 208 -37.29 15.93 -13.03
N PRO A 209 -38.12 15.57 -14.02
CA PRO A 209 -39.36 14.83 -13.78
C PRO A 209 -39.11 13.53 -13.01
N ARG A 210 -40.09 13.09 -12.21
CA ARG A 210 -40.00 11.87 -11.39
C ARG A 210 -39.62 10.62 -12.21
N SER A 211 -40.18 10.46 -13.41
CA SER A 211 -39.87 9.34 -14.31
C SER A 211 -38.38 9.29 -14.69
N ARG A 212 -37.76 10.43 -15.01
CA ARG A 212 -36.32 10.49 -15.34
C ARG A 212 -35.42 10.30 -14.12
N ARG A 213 -35.86 10.73 -12.93
CA ARG A 213 -35.17 10.46 -11.65
C ARG A 213 -35.14 8.97 -11.35
N LEU A 214 -36.30 8.31 -11.49
CA LEU A 214 -36.43 6.85 -11.33
C LEU A 214 -35.63 6.10 -12.40
N ALA A 215 -35.71 6.50 -13.67
CA ALA A 215 -34.94 5.89 -14.76
C ALA A 215 -33.43 6.06 -14.57
N GLY A 216 -32.97 7.22 -14.06
CA GLY A 216 -31.56 7.44 -13.73
C GLY A 216 -31.10 6.57 -12.56
N ALA A 217 -31.89 6.47 -11.49
CA ALA A 217 -31.58 5.62 -10.34
C ALA A 217 -31.58 4.13 -10.73
N ALA A 218 -32.60 3.68 -11.47
CA ALA A 218 -32.69 2.32 -11.99
C ALA A 218 -31.55 2.03 -12.98
N GLY A 219 -31.22 2.96 -13.87
CA GLY A 219 -30.10 2.83 -14.80
C GLY A 219 -28.76 2.72 -14.08
N PHE A 220 -28.54 3.54 -13.05
CA PHE A 220 -27.35 3.45 -12.19
C PHE A 220 -27.23 2.09 -11.50
N LEU A 221 -28.31 1.64 -10.84
CA LEU A 221 -28.33 0.35 -10.17
C LEU A 221 -28.20 -0.82 -11.15
N LEU A 222 -28.79 -0.71 -12.35
CA LEU A 222 -28.65 -1.71 -13.40
C LEU A 222 -27.19 -1.83 -13.83
N GLY A 223 -26.53 -0.70 -14.16
CA GLY A 223 -25.11 -0.73 -14.52
C GLY A 223 -24.24 -1.29 -13.41
N PHE A 224 -24.52 -0.91 -12.16
CA PHE A 224 -23.80 -1.42 -10.98
C PHE A 224 -23.99 -2.94 -10.83
N ALA A 225 -25.23 -3.42 -10.92
CA ALA A 225 -25.56 -4.83 -10.86
C ALA A 225 -24.92 -5.61 -12.02
N THR A 226 -24.91 -5.06 -13.23
CA THR A 226 -24.25 -5.66 -14.40
C THR A 226 -22.75 -5.84 -14.17
N ALA A 227 -22.09 -4.89 -13.50
CA ALA A 227 -20.67 -5.02 -13.18
C ALA A 227 -20.40 -6.22 -12.26
N ILE A 228 -21.18 -6.36 -11.18
CA ILE A 228 -20.93 -7.35 -10.13
C ILE A 228 -21.52 -8.73 -10.46
N ALA A 229 -22.53 -8.80 -11.32
CA ALA A 229 -23.28 -10.03 -11.60
C ALA A 229 -22.39 -11.21 -12.04
N PRO A 230 -21.38 -11.07 -12.92
CA PRO A 230 -20.52 -12.19 -13.30
C PRO A 230 -19.83 -12.83 -12.09
N VAL A 231 -19.32 -12.01 -11.17
CA VAL A 231 -18.67 -12.48 -9.94
C VAL A 231 -19.67 -13.19 -9.03
N THR A 232 -20.85 -12.60 -8.83
CA THR A 232 -21.91 -13.21 -8.02
C THR A 232 -22.32 -14.59 -8.58
N LEU A 233 -22.45 -14.69 -9.91
CA LEU A 233 -22.80 -15.94 -10.58
C LEU A 233 -21.67 -16.98 -10.46
N VAL A 234 -20.41 -16.57 -10.60
CA VAL A 234 -19.26 -17.44 -10.37
C VAL A 234 -19.29 -17.98 -8.94
N ASN A 235 -19.41 -17.11 -7.94
CA ASN A 235 -19.51 -17.52 -6.53
C ASN A 235 -20.64 -18.53 -6.30
N LEU A 236 -21.84 -18.28 -6.84
CA LEU A 236 -22.97 -19.20 -6.72
C LEU A 236 -22.68 -20.57 -7.36
N SER A 237 -21.93 -20.59 -8.46
CA SER A 237 -21.62 -21.83 -9.20
C SER A 237 -20.55 -22.68 -8.51
N VAL A 238 -19.55 -22.05 -7.87
CA VAL A 238 -18.41 -22.74 -7.23
C VAL A 238 -18.64 -23.02 -5.74
N SER A 239 -19.63 -22.38 -5.10
CA SER A 239 -19.95 -22.60 -3.68
C SER A 239 -20.45 -24.02 -3.42
N ARG A 240 -19.87 -24.69 -2.42
CA ARG A 240 -20.29 -26.01 -1.91
C ARG A 240 -20.40 -25.96 -0.37
N PRO A 241 -21.60 -26.03 0.24
CA PRO A 241 -22.94 -26.01 -0.38
C PRO A 241 -23.22 -24.69 -1.14
N ARG A 242 -24.29 -24.65 -1.94
CA ARG A 242 -24.64 -23.44 -2.72
C ARG A 242 -24.94 -22.28 -1.79
N GLU A 243 -24.25 -21.16 -1.99
CA GLU A 243 -24.43 -19.93 -1.24
C GLU A 243 -24.49 -18.71 -2.16
N PHE A 244 -25.26 -17.71 -1.75
CA PHE A 244 -25.29 -16.42 -2.43
C PHE A 244 -24.25 -15.49 -1.80
N ILE A 245 -23.08 -15.40 -2.42
CA ILE A 245 -22.01 -14.48 -2.02
C ILE A 245 -21.88 -13.40 -3.08
N LEU A 246 -22.23 -12.16 -2.73
CA LEU A 246 -22.37 -11.07 -3.69
C LEU A 246 -21.06 -10.80 -4.45
N MET A 247 -19.94 -10.68 -3.75
CA MET A 247 -18.64 -10.41 -4.37
C MET A 247 -17.55 -11.24 -3.70
N THR A 248 -17.37 -11.05 -2.39
CA THR A 248 -16.35 -11.73 -1.60
C THR A 248 -16.88 -12.06 -0.22
N TRP A 249 -16.22 -12.99 0.46
CA TRP A 249 -16.54 -13.34 1.86
C TRP A 249 -15.49 -12.84 2.88
N GLN A 250 -14.48 -12.07 2.47
CA GLN A 250 -13.48 -11.45 3.38
C GLN A 250 -14.05 -10.37 4.32
N GLY A 251 -15.24 -9.79 4.02
CA GLY A 251 -15.74 -8.61 4.74
C GLY A 251 -15.84 -8.78 6.26
N GLY A 252 -16.22 -9.97 6.74
CA GLY A 252 -16.23 -10.28 8.17
C GLY A 252 -14.85 -10.30 8.80
N ALA A 253 -13.89 -10.96 8.15
CA ALA A 253 -12.50 -11.00 8.59
C ALA A 253 -11.91 -9.60 8.69
N MET A 254 -12.06 -8.78 7.63
CA MET A 254 -11.59 -7.39 7.63
C MET A 254 -12.24 -6.53 8.73
N PHE A 255 -13.53 -6.76 9.01
CA PHE A 255 -14.21 -6.05 10.09
C PHE A 255 -13.69 -6.47 11.46
N TYR A 256 -13.46 -7.76 11.68
CA TYR A 256 -12.87 -8.29 12.92
C TYR A 256 -11.43 -7.82 13.10
N THR A 257 -10.55 -7.91 12.11
CA THR A 257 -9.17 -7.39 12.20
C THR A 257 -9.14 -5.91 12.57
N GLY A 258 -10.16 -5.15 12.15
CA GLY A 258 -10.32 -3.75 12.49
C GLY A 258 -11.07 -3.42 13.78
N ASN A 259 -11.84 -4.36 14.37
CA ASN A 259 -12.78 -4.06 15.47
C ASN A 259 -12.93 -5.18 16.52
N GLY A 260 -12.17 -6.27 16.42
CA GLY A 260 -12.20 -7.39 17.35
C GLY A 260 -11.73 -6.99 18.76
N PRO A 261 -12.09 -7.75 19.80
CA PRO A 261 -11.70 -7.43 21.18
C PRO A 261 -10.18 -7.52 21.42
N ASP A 262 -9.49 -8.37 20.67
CA ASP A 262 -8.08 -8.75 20.79
C ASP A 262 -7.17 -8.12 19.72
N VAL A 263 -7.69 -7.22 18.88
CA VAL A 263 -6.94 -6.61 17.78
C VAL A 263 -6.57 -5.15 18.05
N SER A 264 -5.45 -4.74 17.49
CA SER A 264 -4.92 -3.36 17.47
C SER A 264 -5.51 -2.50 16.36
N GLY A 265 -6.19 -3.09 15.37
CA GLY A 265 -6.77 -2.37 14.23
C GLY A 265 -5.75 -1.96 13.17
N VAL A 266 -4.51 -2.42 13.34
CA VAL A 266 -3.39 -2.36 12.39
C VAL A 266 -2.66 -3.69 12.53
N GLY A 267 -2.43 -4.37 11.39
CA GLY A 267 -1.82 -5.71 11.36
C GLY A 267 -2.82 -6.84 11.60
N GLU A 268 -2.34 -8.07 11.39
CA GLU A 268 -3.16 -9.29 11.45
C GLU A 268 -3.32 -9.86 12.87
N PRO A 269 -4.44 -10.54 13.18
CA PRO A 269 -4.60 -11.29 14.42
C PRO A 269 -3.53 -12.38 14.59
N ALA A 270 -3.16 -12.71 15.82
CA ALA A 270 -2.05 -13.65 16.11
C ALA A 270 -2.25 -15.07 15.56
N PHE A 271 -3.49 -15.48 15.29
CA PHE A 271 -3.81 -16.79 14.72
C PHE A 271 -3.74 -16.83 13.18
N ILE A 272 -3.51 -15.68 12.54
CA ILE A 272 -3.40 -15.55 11.08
C ILE A 272 -1.92 -15.55 10.69
N ARG A 273 -1.56 -16.43 9.75
CA ARG A 273 -0.25 -16.36 9.12
C ARG A 273 -0.24 -15.23 8.09
N ARG A 274 0.87 -14.48 8.03
CA ARG A 274 1.10 -13.40 7.05
C ARG A 274 1.42 -13.95 5.66
N ASP A 275 0.50 -14.76 5.12
CA ASP A 275 0.56 -15.39 3.80
C ASP A 275 -0.85 -15.39 3.17
N PRO A 276 -1.07 -14.61 2.09
CA PRO A 276 -2.37 -14.50 1.44
C PRO A 276 -2.93 -15.82 0.87
N HIS A 277 -2.09 -16.84 0.64
CA HIS A 277 -2.56 -18.14 0.16
C HIS A 277 -3.40 -18.88 1.21
N VAL A 278 -3.06 -18.70 2.48
CA VAL A 278 -3.63 -19.45 3.62
C VAL A 278 -4.51 -18.61 4.52
N GLU A 279 -4.45 -17.28 4.44
CA GLU A 279 -5.25 -16.35 5.27
C GLU A 279 -6.74 -16.72 5.32
N ALA A 280 -7.35 -16.96 4.16
CA ALA A 280 -8.74 -17.39 4.05
C ALA A 280 -9.02 -18.69 4.84
N SER A 281 -8.10 -19.64 4.76
CA SER A 281 -8.20 -20.93 5.43
C SER A 281 -7.98 -20.79 6.94
N ASP A 282 -7.10 -19.90 7.39
CA ASP A 282 -6.83 -19.63 8.81
C ASP A 282 -8.05 -18.99 9.48
N PHE A 283 -8.66 -17.97 8.85
CA PHE A 283 -9.93 -17.40 9.33
C PHE A 283 -11.06 -18.43 9.38
N ALA A 284 -11.15 -19.32 8.40
CA ALA A 284 -12.16 -20.38 8.38
C ALA A 284 -11.92 -21.42 9.48
N ALA A 285 -10.69 -21.90 9.62
CA ALA A 285 -10.30 -22.90 10.62
C ALA A 285 -10.55 -22.38 12.04
N GLU A 286 -10.13 -21.15 12.34
CA GLU A 286 -10.32 -20.55 13.65
C GLU A 286 -11.80 -20.29 13.96
N ALA A 287 -12.58 -19.82 12.98
CA ALA A 287 -14.02 -19.65 13.14
C ALA A 287 -14.72 -20.99 13.43
N MET A 288 -14.40 -22.04 12.68
CA MET A 288 -14.98 -23.38 12.91
C MET A 288 -14.58 -23.94 14.27
N ARG A 289 -13.32 -23.74 14.70
CA ARG A 289 -12.84 -24.15 16.01
C ARG A 289 -13.61 -23.46 17.14
N ARG A 290 -13.79 -22.13 17.07
CA ARG A 290 -14.55 -21.36 18.07
C ARG A 290 -16.05 -21.67 18.04
N ALA A 291 -16.61 -21.93 16.86
CA ALA A 291 -18.03 -22.24 16.70
C ALA A 291 -18.38 -23.70 17.05
N GLY A 292 -17.39 -24.60 17.12
CA GLY A 292 -17.61 -26.03 17.39
C GLY A 292 -18.36 -26.78 16.29
N ARG A 293 -18.42 -26.22 15.08
CA ARG A 293 -19.14 -26.80 13.93
C ARG A 293 -18.52 -26.36 12.61
N ALA A 294 -18.82 -27.10 11.54
CA ALA A 294 -18.47 -26.67 10.19
C ALA A 294 -19.23 -25.38 9.81
N LEU A 295 -18.54 -24.50 9.10
CA LEU A 295 -19.07 -23.23 8.61
C LEU A 295 -18.85 -23.14 7.11
N THR A 296 -19.82 -22.60 6.41
CA THR A 296 -19.65 -22.20 5.01
C THR A 296 -18.90 -20.86 4.91
N PRO A 297 -18.34 -20.48 3.75
CA PRO A 297 -17.64 -19.21 3.60
C PRO A 297 -18.48 -17.98 4.01
N GLY A 298 -19.76 -17.94 3.65
CA GLY A 298 -20.68 -16.89 4.08
C GLY A 298 -20.91 -16.88 5.60
N GLN A 299 -20.98 -18.06 6.21
CA GLN A 299 -21.11 -18.20 7.67
C GLN A 299 -19.83 -17.80 8.41
N VAL A 300 -18.63 -18.09 7.87
CA VAL A 300 -17.35 -17.63 8.42
C VAL A 300 -17.30 -16.10 8.43
N SER A 301 -17.67 -15.47 7.31
CA SER A 301 -17.78 -14.00 7.23
C SER A 301 -18.75 -13.44 8.26
N SER A 302 -19.93 -14.04 8.39
CA SER A 302 -20.95 -13.63 9.36
C SER A 302 -20.49 -13.82 10.81
N PHE A 303 -19.74 -14.89 11.10
CA PHE A 303 -19.17 -15.17 12.41
C PHE A 303 -18.21 -14.05 12.84
N TRP A 304 -17.24 -13.70 11.99
CA TRP A 304 -16.26 -12.65 12.30
C TRP A 304 -16.88 -11.26 12.35
N MET A 305 -17.86 -10.97 11.49
CA MET A 305 -18.67 -9.76 11.61
C MET A 305 -19.39 -9.70 12.97
N GLY A 306 -19.96 -10.82 13.40
CA GLY A 306 -20.61 -10.98 14.70
C GLY A 306 -19.67 -10.70 15.87
N GLU A 307 -18.46 -11.26 15.85
CA GLU A 307 -17.44 -11.05 16.89
C GLU A 307 -16.96 -9.59 16.96
N GLY A 308 -16.76 -8.94 15.81
CA GLY A 308 -16.47 -7.50 15.79
C GLY A 308 -17.61 -6.68 16.39
N LEU A 309 -18.86 -6.98 16.04
CA LEU A 309 -20.05 -6.30 16.56
C LEU A 309 -20.29 -6.59 18.05
N ARG A 310 -19.86 -7.75 18.55
CA ARG A 310 -19.92 -8.11 19.96
C ARG A 310 -19.12 -7.13 20.81
N ARG A 311 -17.91 -6.74 20.39
CA ARG A 311 -17.13 -5.67 21.06
C ARG A 311 -17.90 -4.35 21.14
N TRP A 312 -18.59 -3.94 20.07
CA TRP A 312 -19.40 -2.73 20.06
C TRP A 312 -20.58 -2.78 21.04
N ARG A 313 -21.14 -3.97 21.30
CA ARG A 313 -22.23 -4.16 22.28
C ARG A 313 -21.72 -4.22 23.71
N GLU A 314 -20.62 -4.94 23.94
CA GLU A 314 -20.05 -5.15 25.28
C GLU A 314 -19.25 -3.94 25.78
N ALA A 315 -18.59 -3.19 24.89
CA ALA A 315 -17.71 -2.08 25.24
C ALA A 315 -17.86 -0.87 24.27
N PRO A 316 -19.06 -0.25 24.16
CA PRO A 316 -19.35 0.79 23.17
C PRO A 316 -18.41 2.01 23.27
N LEU A 317 -18.10 2.46 24.49
CA LEU A 317 -17.17 3.57 24.71
C LEU A 317 -15.74 3.23 24.25
N ALA A 318 -15.29 2.00 24.49
CA ALA A 318 -13.98 1.55 24.02
C ALA A 318 -13.94 1.46 22.49
N SER A 319 -15.02 0.97 21.86
CA SER A 319 -15.15 0.92 20.40
C SER A 319 -15.21 2.31 19.77
N LEU A 320 -15.91 3.28 20.37
CA LEU A 320 -15.93 4.67 19.92
C LEU A 320 -14.55 5.32 20.03
N ARG A 321 -13.83 5.12 21.16
CA ARG A 321 -12.45 5.59 21.32
C ARG A 321 -11.52 4.97 20.28
N PHE A 322 -11.71 3.69 19.98
CA PHE A 322 -10.92 2.98 19.00
C PHE A 322 -11.22 3.43 17.55
N LEU A 323 -12.49 3.68 17.22
CA LEU A 323 -12.85 4.31 15.96
C LEU A 323 -12.26 5.72 15.84
N ALA A 324 -12.24 6.51 16.91
CA ALA A 324 -11.60 7.83 16.91
C ALA A 324 -10.08 7.73 16.70
N PHE A 325 -9.42 6.72 17.29
CA PHE A 325 -8.02 6.39 17.01
C PHE A 325 -7.80 6.06 15.53
N LYS A 326 -8.61 5.15 14.96
CA LYS A 326 -8.56 4.80 13.53
C LYS A 326 -8.84 5.99 12.62
N ALA A 327 -9.77 6.88 12.98
CA ALA A 327 -10.02 8.12 12.26
C ALA A 327 -8.80 9.06 12.31
N GLY A 328 -8.10 9.11 13.45
CA GLY A 328 -6.81 9.80 13.57
C GLY A 328 -5.75 9.23 12.63
N LEU A 329 -5.60 7.90 12.56
CA LEU A 329 -4.69 7.22 11.62
C LEU A 329 -5.08 7.46 10.15
N LEU A 330 -6.38 7.46 9.84
CA LEU A 330 -6.87 7.72 8.50
C LEU A 330 -6.56 9.16 8.06
N LEU A 331 -6.61 10.11 9.00
CA LEU A 331 -6.32 11.52 8.74
C LEU A 331 -4.82 11.83 8.73
N ASN A 332 -3.97 10.94 9.22
CA ASN A 332 -2.54 11.13 9.33
C ASN A 332 -1.82 11.01 7.97
N ASP A 333 -0.73 11.76 7.80
CA ASP A 333 0.12 11.71 6.62
C ASP A 333 0.87 10.38 6.48
N VAL A 334 1.18 9.71 7.61
CA VAL A 334 1.82 8.41 7.61
C VAL A 334 0.95 7.41 6.85
N GLU A 335 1.55 6.80 5.84
CA GLU A 335 0.97 5.71 5.09
C GLU A 335 1.25 4.40 5.83
N VAL A 336 0.28 3.94 6.63
CA VAL A 336 0.36 2.66 7.33
C VAL A 336 0.60 1.56 6.29
N PRO A 337 1.75 0.87 6.35
CA PRO A 337 2.12 -0.05 5.29
C PRO A 337 1.32 -1.35 5.38
N ASP A 338 1.35 -2.10 4.29
CA ASP A 338 0.74 -3.42 4.18
C ASP A 338 1.80 -4.38 3.58
N SER A 339 1.69 -4.75 2.30
CA SER A 339 2.72 -5.53 1.59
C SER A 339 4.07 -4.82 1.51
N GLN A 340 4.05 -3.52 1.20
CA GLN A 340 5.23 -2.68 0.96
C GLN A 340 5.04 -1.31 1.60
N SER A 341 6.14 -0.60 1.86
CA SER A 341 6.12 0.78 2.35
C SER A 341 6.66 1.76 1.30
N PRO A 342 5.95 2.86 1.00
CA PRO A 342 6.44 3.88 0.07
C PRO A 342 7.73 4.53 0.57
N ASP A 343 7.86 4.73 1.89
CA ASP A 343 9.08 5.29 2.48
C ASP A 343 10.26 4.34 2.37
N TRP A 344 10.03 3.05 2.65
CA TRP A 344 11.05 2.01 2.48
C TRP A 344 11.51 1.92 1.03
N VAL A 345 10.57 1.80 0.09
CA VAL A 345 10.88 1.68 -1.34
C VAL A 345 11.60 2.92 -1.86
N ARG A 346 11.22 4.13 -1.42
CA ARG A 346 11.94 5.37 -1.77
C ARG A 346 13.41 5.32 -1.32
N LEU A 347 13.67 4.78 -0.13
CA LEU A 347 15.00 4.74 0.45
C LEU A 347 15.86 3.65 -0.18
N ALA A 348 15.37 2.41 -0.19
CA ALA A 348 16.09 1.25 -0.72
C ALA A 348 16.23 1.32 -2.25
N ALA A 349 15.11 1.38 -2.97
CA ALA A 349 15.12 1.06 -4.40
C ALA A 349 14.90 2.26 -5.35
N ALA A 350 14.06 3.23 -4.98
CA ALA A 350 13.52 4.22 -5.93
C ALA A 350 13.44 5.65 -5.36
N PRO A 351 14.59 6.35 -5.19
CA PRO A 351 14.63 7.70 -4.62
C PRO A 351 13.82 8.73 -5.43
N GLY A 352 13.65 8.50 -6.74
CA GLY A 352 12.84 9.30 -7.65
C GLY A 352 11.35 9.33 -7.29
N LEU A 353 10.85 8.41 -6.47
CA LEU A 353 9.52 8.51 -5.87
C LEU A 353 9.35 9.81 -5.06
N GLY A 354 10.45 10.36 -4.51
CA GLY A 354 10.46 11.65 -3.82
C GLY A 354 10.10 12.86 -4.70
N LEU A 355 10.14 12.74 -6.03
CA LEU A 355 9.66 13.78 -6.94
C LEU A 355 8.14 13.96 -6.89
N ALA A 356 7.40 12.90 -6.52
CA ALA A 356 5.97 12.95 -6.25
C ALA A 356 5.74 13.33 -4.77
N PHE A 357 6.04 14.58 -4.44
CA PHE A 357 6.18 15.07 -3.07
C PHE A 357 4.84 15.29 -2.33
N LEU A 358 3.70 15.26 -3.01
CA LEU A 358 2.41 15.45 -2.35
C LEU A 358 1.98 14.17 -1.66
N SER A 359 1.53 14.31 -0.42
CA SER A 359 1.07 13.23 0.45
C SER A 359 -0.30 13.58 1.03
N PHE A 360 -0.90 12.66 1.79
CA PHE A 360 -2.26 12.85 2.31
C PHE A 360 -2.39 14.11 3.17
N GLY A 361 -1.40 14.38 4.01
CA GLY A 361 -1.37 15.53 4.92
C GLY A 361 -1.24 16.87 4.20
N TRP A 362 -0.75 16.89 2.96
CA TRP A 362 -0.82 18.09 2.12
C TRP A 362 -2.22 18.29 1.53
N ILE A 363 -2.90 17.22 1.11
CA ILE A 363 -4.20 17.32 0.42
C ILE A 363 -5.35 17.55 1.40
N SER A 364 -5.33 16.90 2.56
CA SER A 364 -6.48 16.82 3.48
C SER A 364 -6.94 18.19 4.04
N PRO A 365 -6.08 19.16 4.39
CA PRO A 365 -6.53 20.46 4.90
C PRO A 365 -7.28 21.26 3.83
N TRP A 366 -6.80 21.19 2.59
CA TRP A 366 -7.48 21.83 1.45
C TRP A 366 -8.79 21.14 1.12
N ALA A 367 -8.86 19.81 1.24
CA ALA A 367 -10.09 19.07 1.01
C ALA A 367 -11.17 19.44 2.03
N ALA A 368 -10.80 19.60 3.30
CA ALA A 368 -11.68 20.08 4.35
C ALA A 368 -12.19 21.51 4.07
N LEU A 369 -11.31 22.41 3.61
CA LEU A 369 -11.71 23.74 3.14
C LEU A 369 -12.68 23.68 1.96
N GLY A 370 -12.48 22.75 1.03
CA GLY A 370 -13.36 22.51 -0.10
C GLY A 370 -14.75 22.08 0.33
N LEU A 371 -14.86 21.16 1.29
CA LEU A 371 -16.12 20.76 1.90
C LEU A 371 -16.83 21.94 2.58
N ALA A 372 -16.08 22.77 3.30
CA ALA A 372 -16.58 23.96 3.98
C ALA A 372 -16.90 25.15 3.04
N ARG A 373 -16.63 25.03 1.73
CA ARG A 373 -16.84 26.15 0.79
C ARG A 373 -18.29 26.59 0.75
N ARG A 374 -18.52 27.90 0.65
CA ARG A 374 -19.87 28.48 0.51
C ARG A 374 -20.02 29.00 -0.92
N GLY A 375 -21.18 28.78 -1.52
CA GLY A 375 -21.49 29.23 -2.88
C GLY A 375 -22.29 28.20 -3.68
N PRO A 376 -22.60 28.52 -4.95
CA PRO A 376 -23.31 27.60 -5.82
C PRO A 376 -22.53 26.31 -6.03
N ARG A 377 -23.26 25.20 -6.01
CA ARG A 377 -22.72 23.84 -6.17
C ARG A 377 -23.43 23.19 -7.34
N ALA A 378 -22.64 22.60 -8.26
CA ALA A 378 -23.21 21.72 -9.27
C ALA A 378 -23.92 20.54 -8.58
N PRO A 379 -24.98 19.98 -9.17
CA PRO A 379 -25.66 18.82 -8.59
C PRO A 379 -24.70 17.64 -8.28
N SER A 380 -23.69 17.44 -9.12
CA SER A 380 -22.65 16.41 -8.95
C SER A 380 -21.70 16.63 -7.77
N TRP A 381 -21.66 17.83 -7.18
CA TRP A 381 -20.86 18.11 -5.98
C TRP A 381 -21.26 17.22 -4.80
N TRP A 382 -22.57 17.01 -4.60
CA TRP A 382 -23.07 16.22 -3.49
C TRP A 382 -22.72 14.75 -3.65
N PHE A 383 -22.78 14.22 -4.88
CA PHE A 383 -22.31 12.87 -5.17
C PHE A 383 -20.81 12.74 -4.91
N LEU A 384 -19.99 13.68 -5.42
CA LEU A 384 -18.55 13.74 -5.17
C LEU A 384 -18.24 13.68 -3.66
N ALA A 385 -18.85 14.57 -2.87
CA ALA A 385 -18.61 14.64 -1.44
C ALA A 385 -19.09 13.38 -0.72
N ALA A 386 -20.32 12.91 -1.00
CA ALA A 386 -20.89 11.74 -0.34
C ALA A 386 -20.12 10.46 -0.66
N ALA A 387 -19.80 10.20 -1.94
CA ALA A 387 -19.05 9.00 -2.33
C ALA A 387 -17.64 8.99 -1.72
N THR A 388 -16.93 10.13 -1.76
CA THR A 388 -15.58 10.24 -1.19
C THR A 388 -15.59 10.06 0.33
N LEU A 389 -16.49 10.74 1.04
CA LEU A 389 -16.58 10.67 2.49
C LEU A 389 -17.08 9.31 2.98
N ALA A 390 -18.03 8.68 2.28
CA ALA A 390 -18.48 7.33 2.60
C ALA A 390 -17.36 6.30 2.39
N GLY A 391 -16.60 6.45 1.31
CA GLY A 391 -15.42 5.64 1.03
C GLY A 391 -14.36 5.74 2.13
N LEU A 392 -13.90 6.96 2.44
CA LEU A 392 -12.93 7.20 3.51
C LEU A 392 -13.47 6.75 4.88
N GLY A 393 -14.73 7.07 5.20
CA GLY A 393 -15.37 6.66 6.44
C GLY A 393 -15.43 5.15 6.59
N SER A 394 -15.75 4.43 5.52
CA SER A 394 -15.77 2.96 5.55
C SER A 394 -14.40 2.34 5.85
N THR A 395 -13.31 2.96 5.36
CA THR A 395 -11.94 2.54 5.70
C THR A 395 -11.69 2.68 7.20
N ALA A 396 -12.10 3.79 7.83
CA ALA A 396 -12.00 3.94 9.29
C ALA A 396 -12.85 2.92 10.05
N PHE A 397 -14.05 2.59 9.55
CA PHE A 397 -14.93 1.61 10.20
C PHE A 397 -14.40 0.18 10.12
N PHE A 398 -13.75 -0.21 9.03
CA PHE A 398 -13.15 -1.53 8.87
C PHE A 398 -11.69 -1.49 9.32
N LEU A 399 -10.75 -1.47 8.39
CA LEU A 399 -9.31 -1.54 8.62
C LEU A 399 -8.62 -0.32 7.97
N VAL A 400 -7.69 0.30 8.70
CA VAL A 400 -6.95 1.47 8.23
C VAL A 400 -5.55 1.07 7.77
N LEU A 401 -5.37 1.07 6.45
CA LEU A 401 -4.09 0.91 5.77
C LEU A 401 -3.93 2.06 4.76
N GLY A 402 -2.70 2.47 4.48
CA GLY A 402 -2.42 3.62 3.61
C GLY A 402 -3.02 3.45 2.21
N ARG A 403 -2.78 2.28 1.61
CA ARG A 403 -3.31 1.91 0.28
C ARG A 403 -4.85 1.92 0.20
N TYR A 404 -5.56 1.86 1.33
CA TYR A 404 -7.04 1.81 1.35
C TYR A 404 -7.67 3.20 1.14
N ARG A 405 -6.89 4.28 1.20
CA ARG A 405 -7.32 5.64 0.87
C ARG A 405 -7.30 5.89 -0.64
N ILE A 406 -6.41 5.21 -1.37
CA ILE A 406 -6.08 5.47 -2.78
C ILE A 406 -7.29 5.54 -3.71
N PRO A 407 -8.28 4.62 -3.66
CA PRO A 407 -9.46 4.69 -4.53
C PRO A 407 -10.24 6.01 -4.41
N TRP A 408 -10.16 6.65 -3.26
CA TRP A 408 -10.91 7.85 -2.91
C TRP A 408 -10.11 9.14 -3.14
N THR A 409 -8.82 9.02 -3.45
CA THR A 409 -7.93 10.17 -3.69
C THR A 409 -8.37 11.04 -4.88
N PRO A 410 -8.97 10.53 -5.98
CA PRO A 410 -9.46 11.40 -7.04
C PRO A 410 -10.54 12.38 -6.53
N GLY A 411 -11.44 11.87 -5.69
CA GLY A 411 -12.48 12.68 -5.06
C GLY A 411 -11.90 13.67 -4.04
N LEU A 412 -10.92 13.22 -3.25
CA LEU A 412 -10.23 14.03 -2.25
C LEU A 412 -9.46 15.19 -2.91
N ALA A 413 -8.76 14.94 -4.01
CA ALA A 413 -8.03 15.96 -4.77
C ALA A 413 -8.97 16.99 -5.40
N LEU A 414 -10.15 16.58 -5.87
CA LEU A 414 -11.18 17.50 -6.35
C LEU A 414 -11.71 18.40 -5.22
N LEU A 415 -11.95 17.85 -4.03
CA LEU A 415 -12.32 18.63 -2.85
C LEU A 415 -11.18 19.59 -2.48
N ALA A 416 -9.92 19.14 -2.49
CA ALA A 416 -8.76 19.97 -2.20
C ALA A 416 -8.61 21.13 -3.18
N ALA A 417 -8.75 20.86 -4.47
CA ALA A 417 -8.73 21.90 -5.49
C ALA A 417 -9.86 22.92 -5.30
N ALA A 418 -11.06 22.48 -4.92
CA ALA A 418 -12.16 23.39 -4.61
C ALA A 418 -11.83 24.33 -3.44
N GLY A 419 -11.18 23.80 -2.39
CA GLY A 419 -10.76 24.59 -1.23
C GLY A 419 -9.65 25.58 -1.55
N LEU A 420 -8.59 25.12 -2.22
CA LEU A 420 -7.45 25.96 -2.60
C LEU A 420 -7.87 27.10 -3.54
N VAL A 421 -8.65 26.79 -4.58
CA VAL A 421 -9.09 27.80 -5.56
C VAL A 421 -10.07 28.80 -4.92
N ASP A 422 -10.98 28.37 -4.04
CA ASP A 422 -11.83 29.30 -3.27
C ASP A 422 -10.98 30.23 -2.40
N MET A 423 -9.94 29.71 -1.74
CA MET A 423 -9.05 30.51 -0.91
C MET A 423 -8.28 31.56 -1.73
N VAL A 424 -7.72 31.17 -2.88
CA VAL A 424 -7.04 32.09 -3.79
C VAL A 424 -7.98 33.19 -4.30
N ARG A 425 -9.23 32.84 -4.67
CA ARG A 425 -10.23 33.83 -5.10
C ARG A 425 -10.56 34.83 -3.98
N ARG A 426 -10.71 34.36 -2.74
CA ARG A 426 -10.96 35.21 -1.56
C ARG A 426 -9.80 36.14 -1.23
N LEU A 427 -8.57 35.64 -1.31
CA LEU A 427 -7.36 36.46 -1.14
C LEU A 427 -7.28 37.56 -2.20
N ARG A 428 -7.52 37.22 -3.49
CA ARG A 428 -7.54 38.19 -4.59
C ARG A 428 -8.63 39.24 -4.44
N SER A 429 -9.77 38.88 -3.85
CA SER A 429 -10.88 39.80 -3.56
C SER A 429 -10.78 40.47 -2.18
N ARG A 430 -9.62 40.37 -1.51
CA ARG A 430 -9.34 40.98 -0.19
C ARG A 430 -10.32 40.60 0.92
N GLN A 431 -10.94 39.42 0.85
CA GLN A 431 -11.83 38.90 1.90
C GLN A 431 -11.04 38.26 3.06
N LEU A 432 -10.09 39.00 3.65
CA LEU A 432 -9.09 38.45 4.56
C LEU A 432 -9.68 37.82 5.82
N GLY A 433 -10.72 38.41 6.41
CA GLY A 433 -11.38 37.83 7.60
C GLY A 433 -12.01 36.45 7.31
N GLY A 434 -12.60 36.28 6.13
CA GLY A 434 -13.16 34.99 5.71
C GLY A 434 -12.10 33.93 5.41
N VAL A 435 -10.93 34.35 4.94
CA VAL A 435 -9.74 33.47 4.77
C VAL A 435 -9.22 33.06 6.15
N LEU A 436 -9.02 34.02 7.05
CA LEU A 436 -8.44 33.79 8.38
C LEU A 436 -9.26 32.77 9.18
N TRP A 437 -10.58 32.92 9.29
CA TRP A 437 -11.42 31.99 10.07
C TRP A 437 -11.44 30.58 9.48
N ARG A 438 -11.34 30.45 8.16
CA ARG A 438 -11.24 29.14 7.51
C ARG A 438 -9.89 28.47 7.76
N VAL A 439 -8.81 29.24 7.73
CA VAL A 439 -7.48 28.72 8.08
C VAL A 439 -7.46 28.29 9.54
N LEU A 440 -7.89 29.15 10.46
CA LEU A 440 -7.85 28.87 11.90
C LEU A 440 -8.80 27.75 12.34
N LEU A 441 -10.01 27.66 11.79
CA LEU A 441 -11.04 26.72 12.25
C LEU A 441 -11.12 25.42 11.44
N VAL A 442 -10.47 25.35 10.27
CA VAL A 442 -10.54 24.17 9.39
C VAL A 442 -9.15 23.68 8.98
N ALA A 443 -8.36 24.52 8.30
CA ALA A 443 -7.10 24.07 7.73
C ALA A 443 -6.06 23.73 8.81
N LEU A 444 -5.89 24.59 9.83
CA LEU A 444 -4.94 24.34 10.91
C LEU A 444 -5.30 23.12 11.77
N PRO A 445 -6.56 22.92 12.21
CA PRO A 445 -6.91 21.70 12.95
C PRO A 445 -6.72 20.42 12.13
N VAL A 446 -7.13 20.41 10.86
CA VAL A 446 -6.95 19.23 9.99
C VAL A 446 -5.47 19.00 9.68
N GLY A 447 -4.71 20.07 9.42
CA GLY A 447 -3.26 20.00 9.23
C GLY A 447 -2.54 19.50 10.47
N TYR A 448 -2.91 19.98 11.66
CA TYR A 448 -2.37 19.47 12.91
C TYR A 448 -2.65 17.98 13.08
N LEU A 449 -3.88 17.53 12.83
CA LEU A 449 -4.22 16.10 12.91
C LEU A 449 -3.48 15.26 11.86
N ALA A 450 -3.25 15.81 10.67
CA ALA A 450 -2.55 15.11 9.61
C ALA A 450 -1.05 14.97 9.85
N TRP A 451 -0.42 16.01 10.39
CA TRP A 451 1.03 16.08 10.62
C TRP A 451 1.44 15.81 12.07
N ARG A 452 0.49 15.45 12.95
CA ARG A 452 0.83 15.09 14.33
C ARG A 452 1.81 13.92 14.32
N PRO A 453 2.84 13.93 15.17
CA PRO A 453 3.71 12.78 15.37
C PRO A 453 2.85 11.62 15.90
N GLU A 454 2.52 10.67 15.04
CA GLU A 454 1.81 9.47 15.46
C GLU A 454 2.84 8.41 15.86
N VAL A 455 2.52 7.67 16.92
CA VAL A 455 3.28 6.47 17.28
C VAL A 455 3.07 5.46 16.16
N ASP A 456 4.17 5.13 15.49
CA ASP A 456 4.23 4.09 14.49
C ASP A 456 3.58 2.80 15.03
N PRO A 457 2.43 2.37 14.49
CA PRO A 457 1.65 1.28 15.08
C PRO A 457 2.33 -0.08 14.97
N GLU A 458 3.34 -0.23 14.11
CA GLU A 458 4.19 -1.43 14.00
C GLU A 458 5.67 -1.06 14.19
N PRO A 459 6.23 -1.24 15.41
CA PRO A 459 7.63 -0.92 15.71
C PRO A 459 8.64 -1.65 14.81
N ASP A 460 8.30 -2.86 14.36
CA ASP A 460 9.19 -3.84 13.69
C ASP A 460 9.05 -3.85 12.15
N ARG A 461 8.32 -2.88 11.57
CA ARG A 461 8.00 -2.82 10.13
C ARG A 461 9.24 -2.86 9.22
N TRP A 462 10.37 -2.30 9.66
CA TRP A 462 11.61 -2.28 8.88
C TRP A 462 12.22 -3.67 8.79
N SER A 463 12.15 -4.48 9.85
CA SER A 463 12.59 -5.87 9.81
C SER A 463 11.76 -6.72 8.85
N TYR A 464 10.48 -6.41 8.68
CA TYR A 464 9.66 -7.05 7.66
C TYR A 464 10.09 -6.66 6.23
N PHE A 465 10.33 -5.38 5.95
CA PHE A 465 10.80 -4.98 4.61
C PHE A 465 12.26 -5.41 4.32
N ARG A 466 13.08 -5.56 5.37
CA ARG A 466 14.39 -6.22 5.24
C ARG A 466 14.27 -7.67 4.81
N LEU A 467 13.25 -8.38 5.29
CA LEU A 467 13.01 -9.75 4.84
C LEU A 467 12.66 -9.76 3.35
N ALA A 468 11.83 -8.82 2.89
CA ALA A 468 11.53 -8.68 1.46
C ALA A 468 12.79 -8.41 0.64
N LEU A 469 13.67 -7.51 1.11
CA LEU A 469 14.94 -7.23 0.45
C LEU A 469 15.84 -8.47 0.43
N PHE A 470 15.97 -9.20 1.55
CA PHE A 470 16.71 -10.47 1.63
C PHE A 470 16.23 -11.50 0.61
N VAL A 471 14.93 -11.67 0.50
CA VAL A 471 14.33 -12.58 -0.48
C VAL A 471 14.58 -12.09 -1.90
N ALA A 472 14.55 -10.78 -2.15
CA ALA A 472 14.84 -10.20 -3.46
C ALA A 472 16.27 -10.49 -3.92
N GLU A 473 17.27 -10.28 -3.05
CA GLU A 473 18.68 -10.57 -3.37
C GLU A 473 18.93 -12.06 -3.56
N LEU A 474 18.31 -12.90 -2.73
CA LEU A 474 18.37 -14.35 -2.89
C LEU A 474 17.80 -14.78 -4.26
N GLN A 475 16.70 -14.16 -4.72
CA GLN A 475 16.15 -14.43 -6.06
C GLN A 475 17.02 -13.88 -7.19
N ALA A 476 17.72 -12.77 -6.97
CA ALA A 476 18.68 -12.21 -7.92
C ALA A 476 19.97 -13.06 -8.02
N GLY A 477 20.22 -13.94 -7.04
CA GLY A 477 21.41 -14.77 -6.96
C GLY A 477 22.60 -14.10 -6.28
N ASP A 478 22.41 -12.91 -5.70
CA ASP A 478 23.46 -12.19 -4.97
C ASP A 478 23.49 -12.64 -3.50
N LEU A 479 24.19 -13.75 -3.26
CA LEU A 479 24.33 -14.30 -1.91
C LEU A 479 25.11 -13.36 -0.99
N ASP A 480 26.06 -12.58 -1.51
CA ASP A 480 26.88 -11.70 -0.67
C ASP A 480 26.05 -10.53 -0.14
N ALA A 481 25.24 -9.89 -0.98
CA ALA A 481 24.29 -8.86 -0.56
C ALA A 481 23.28 -9.43 0.45
N ALA A 482 22.76 -10.63 0.20
CA ALA A 482 21.82 -11.29 1.11
C ALA A 482 22.43 -11.58 2.50
N ILE A 483 23.70 -12.00 2.57
CA ILE A 483 24.42 -12.21 3.83
C ILE A 483 24.60 -10.87 4.57
N ASP A 484 25.05 -9.84 3.86
CA ASP A 484 25.29 -8.52 4.43
C ASP A 484 24.00 -7.92 5.03
N MET A 485 22.87 -8.12 4.37
CA MET A 485 21.55 -7.70 4.86
C MET A 485 21.05 -8.53 6.05
N LEU A 486 21.36 -9.82 6.08
CA LEU A 486 21.06 -10.68 7.23
C LEU A 486 21.86 -10.24 8.47
N ASP A 487 23.12 -9.86 8.29
CA ASP A 487 23.95 -9.33 9.37
C ASP A 487 23.47 -7.97 9.86
N ASP A 488 23.08 -7.08 8.95
CA ASP A 488 22.42 -5.82 9.31
C ASP A 488 21.13 -6.04 10.09
N ALA A 489 20.30 -6.99 9.65
CA ALA A 489 19.07 -7.33 10.36
C ALA A 489 19.35 -7.85 11.77
N ARG A 490 20.35 -8.71 11.95
CA ARG A 490 20.77 -9.21 13.27
C ARG A 490 21.41 -8.13 14.16
N ALA A 491 22.11 -7.18 13.57
CA ALA A 491 22.67 -6.04 14.28
C ALA A 491 21.55 -5.11 14.78
N GLU A 492 20.60 -4.81 13.89
CA GLU A 492 19.48 -3.93 14.13
C GLU A 492 18.47 -4.52 15.12
N GLU A 493 17.86 -5.65 14.78
CA GLU A 493 16.75 -6.27 15.50
C GLU A 493 16.92 -7.81 15.52
N PRO A 494 17.65 -8.35 16.51
CA PRO A 494 17.96 -9.79 16.60
C PRO A 494 16.75 -10.72 16.53
N GLY A 495 15.63 -10.29 17.12
CA GLY A 495 14.37 -11.03 17.14
C GLY A 495 13.51 -10.77 15.90
N GLY A 496 13.91 -9.90 14.98
CA GLY A 496 13.11 -9.54 13.81
C GLY A 496 12.94 -10.70 12.81
N PRO A 497 11.90 -10.65 11.96
CA PRO A 497 11.65 -11.69 10.94
C PRO A 497 12.83 -11.89 9.98
N ALA A 498 13.48 -10.81 9.53
CA ALA A 498 14.67 -10.91 8.67
C ALA A 498 15.86 -11.58 9.37
N ALA A 499 16.13 -11.24 10.63
CA ALA A 499 17.25 -11.81 11.39
C ALA A 499 17.11 -13.33 11.61
N ARG A 500 15.86 -13.81 11.68
CA ARG A 500 15.50 -15.22 11.85
C ARG A 500 15.22 -15.97 10.54
N ALA A 501 15.26 -15.29 9.38
CA ALA A 501 14.84 -15.85 8.09
C ALA A 501 15.50 -17.20 7.72
N VAL A 502 16.76 -17.38 8.10
CA VAL A 502 17.55 -18.61 7.81
C VAL A 502 17.54 -19.63 8.95
N SER A 503 16.90 -19.30 10.07
CA SER A 503 16.85 -20.12 11.29
C SER A 503 15.43 -20.66 11.57
N SER A 504 14.40 -19.95 11.12
CA SER A 504 13.01 -20.40 11.21
C SER A 504 12.74 -21.59 10.26
N PRO A 505 11.89 -22.56 10.65
CA PRO A 505 11.49 -23.68 9.80
C PRO A 505 10.50 -23.27 8.71
N ASP A 506 10.93 -22.37 7.83
CA ASP A 506 10.14 -21.79 6.74
C ASP A 506 10.76 -22.12 5.37
N LEU A 507 9.97 -21.96 4.30
CA LEU A 507 10.40 -22.15 2.90
C LEU A 507 11.68 -21.36 2.56
N PHE A 508 11.89 -20.20 3.20
CA PHE A 508 13.07 -19.36 3.00
C PHE A 508 14.36 -20.05 3.45
N ARG A 509 14.33 -20.79 4.55
CA ARG A 509 15.50 -21.52 5.06
C ARG A 509 15.96 -22.60 4.08
N ASP A 510 15.02 -23.34 3.49
CA ASP A 510 15.35 -24.40 2.55
C ASP A 510 15.95 -23.85 1.26
N ARG A 511 15.33 -22.80 0.70
CA ARG A 511 15.87 -22.10 -0.49
C ARG A 511 17.25 -21.51 -0.22
N TRP A 512 17.43 -20.88 0.93
CA TRP A 512 18.73 -20.36 1.38
C TRP A 512 19.76 -21.49 1.48
N ALA A 513 19.43 -22.57 2.18
CA ALA A 513 20.34 -23.69 2.38
C ALA A 513 20.76 -24.34 1.06
N ILE A 514 19.85 -24.47 0.09
CA ILE A 514 20.16 -24.98 -1.25
C ILE A 514 21.14 -24.05 -1.97
N ALA A 515 20.86 -22.74 -2.01
CA ALA A 515 21.70 -21.76 -2.70
C ALA A 515 23.11 -21.71 -2.10
N VAL A 516 23.21 -21.65 -0.76
CA VAL A 516 24.50 -21.62 -0.04
C VAL A 516 25.28 -22.92 -0.22
N ARG A 517 24.62 -24.09 -0.15
CA ARG A 517 25.29 -25.39 -0.39
C ARG A 517 25.78 -25.52 -1.83
N GLY A 518 25.02 -25.04 -2.81
CA GLY A 518 25.45 -24.96 -4.20
C GLY A 518 26.73 -24.15 -4.34
N ARG A 519 26.75 -22.93 -3.77
CA ARG A 519 27.94 -22.07 -3.80
C ARG A 519 29.14 -22.68 -3.06
N LEU A 520 28.91 -23.32 -1.91
CA LEU A 520 29.96 -23.99 -1.15
C LEU A 520 30.62 -25.16 -1.91
N ALA A 521 29.91 -25.78 -2.85
CA ALA A 521 30.45 -26.85 -3.69
C ALA A 521 31.39 -26.32 -4.79
N GLU A 522 31.24 -25.07 -5.20
CA GLU A 522 32.09 -24.40 -6.19
C GLU A 522 33.43 -23.93 -5.61
N ILE A 523 33.49 -23.71 -4.29
CA ILE A 523 34.66 -23.15 -3.62
C ILE A 523 35.63 -24.27 -3.20
N PRO A 524 36.87 -24.31 -3.72
CA PRO A 524 37.82 -25.35 -3.40
C PRO A 524 38.14 -25.43 -1.90
N PRO A 525 38.35 -26.65 -1.35
CA PRO A 525 38.89 -26.79 0.00
C PRO A 525 40.35 -26.30 0.02
N GLY A 526 40.67 -25.42 0.97
CA GLY A 526 42.03 -24.91 1.17
C GLY A 526 42.09 -23.46 1.69
N PRO A 527 43.29 -22.94 1.98
CA PRO A 527 43.47 -21.61 2.58
C PRO A 527 42.92 -20.46 1.72
N GLY A 528 42.92 -20.63 0.39
CA GLY A 528 42.41 -19.65 -0.57
C GLY A 528 40.89 -19.43 -0.48
N GLY A 529 40.12 -20.49 -0.19
CA GLY A 529 38.66 -20.46 -0.09
C GLY A 529 38.12 -20.44 1.35
N ALA A 530 38.99 -20.51 2.36
CA ALA A 530 38.59 -20.66 3.77
C ALA A 530 37.65 -19.54 4.25
N LEU A 531 37.94 -18.28 3.88
CA LEU A 531 37.14 -17.13 4.29
C LEU A 531 35.76 -17.11 3.62
N GLU A 532 35.67 -17.39 2.31
CA GLU A 532 34.40 -17.47 1.59
C GLU A 532 33.54 -18.63 2.10
N ARG A 533 34.16 -19.80 2.35
CA ARG A 533 33.49 -20.96 2.98
C ARG A 533 33.00 -20.64 4.39
N ALA A 534 33.75 -19.86 5.17
CA ALA A 534 33.33 -19.42 6.49
C ALA A 534 32.15 -18.44 6.43
N ARG A 535 32.19 -17.47 5.50
CA ARG A 535 31.10 -16.50 5.25
C ARG A 535 29.78 -17.19 4.89
N LEU A 536 29.83 -18.19 4.03
CA LEU A 536 28.65 -19.00 3.68
C LEU A 536 28.24 -19.92 4.86
N GLY A 537 29.19 -20.64 5.43
CA GLY A 537 28.96 -21.63 6.48
C GLY A 537 28.35 -21.05 7.75
N ARG A 538 28.70 -19.82 8.14
CA ARG A 538 28.11 -19.16 9.33
C ARG A 538 26.62 -18.86 9.20
N THR A 539 26.04 -18.98 8.01
CA THR A 539 24.61 -18.75 7.79
C THR A 539 23.77 -20.03 7.75
N ILE A 540 24.42 -21.20 7.76
CA ILE A 540 23.74 -22.50 7.77
C ILE A 540 23.61 -23.00 9.21
N PRO A 541 22.38 -23.24 9.71
CA PRO A 541 22.18 -23.86 11.01
C PRO A 541 22.93 -25.21 11.12
N GLY A 542 23.78 -25.35 12.12
CA GLY A 542 24.61 -26.53 12.39
C GLY A 542 26.02 -26.52 11.76
N ALA A 543 26.35 -25.54 10.91
CA ALA A 543 27.69 -25.40 10.32
C ALA A 543 28.53 -24.31 11.01
N GLU A 544 28.01 -23.66 12.05
CA GLU A 544 28.62 -22.50 12.70
C GLU A 544 29.96 -22.85 13.35
N ALA A 545 30.08 -24.04 13.95
CA ALA A 545 31.33 -24.49 14.56
C ALA A 545 32.45 -24.69 13.52
N ALA A 546 32.10 -25.19 12.34
CA ALA A 546 33.05 -25.36 11.24
C ALA A 546 33.47 -24.01 10.64
N ALA A 547 32.51 -23.10 10.45
CA ALA A 547 32.79 -21.73 10.02
C ALA A 547 33.70 -20.99 11.03
N GLY A 548 33.46 -21.18 12.33
CA GLY A 548 34.28 -20.58 13.39
C GLY A 548 35.76 -20.99 13.30
N ARG A 549 36.03 -22.28 13.07
CA ARG A 549 37.41 -22.79 12.89
C ARG A 549 38.10 -22.19 11.67
N LEU A 550 37.39 -22.12 10.54
CA LEU A 550 37.92 -21.50 9.32
C LEU A 550 38.23 -20.01 9.53
N LEU A 551 37.44 -19.30 10.34
CA LEU A 551 37.73 -17.90 10.71
C LEU A 551 38.94 -17.78 11.64
N ASP A 552 39.12 -18.71 12.58
CA ASP A 552 40.29 -18.71 13.45
C ASP A 552 41.58 -18.97 12.64
N GLU A 553 41.53 -19.90 11.69
CA GLU A 553 42.62 -20.19 10.75
C GLU A 553 42.90 -18.98 9.83
N ALA A 554 41.85 -18.35 9.28
CA ALA A 554 41.99 -17.16 8.45
C ALA A 554 42.58 -15.98 9.23
N ALA A 555 42.16 -15.78 10.49
CA ALA A 555 42.68 -14.72 11.36
C ALA A 555 44.15 -14.97 11.75
N ALA A 556 44.55 -16.23 11.95
CA ALA A 556 45.94 -16.58 12.21
C ALA A 556 46.84 -16.36 10.99
N ALA A 557 46.32 -16.59 9.78
CA ALA A 557 47.07 -16.43 8.53
C ALA A 557 47.07 -14.98 7.99
N ARG A 558 46.00 -14.21 8.25
CA ARG A 558 45.73 -12.88 7.68
C ARG A 558 45.12 -11.94 8.72
N GLY A 559 45.76 -11.82 9.88
CA GLY A 559 45.24 -11.07 11.02
C GLY A 559 44.97 -9.58 10.76
N ASP A 560 45.61 -9.00 9.74
CA ASP A 560 45.42 -7.59 9.33
C ASP A 560 44.33 -7.41 8.27
N ASP A 561 43.74 -8.48 7.74
CA ASP A 561 42.70 -8.41 6.70
C ASP A 561 41.34 -8.02 7.33
N PRO A 562 40.79 -6.83 6.99
CA PRO A 562 39.50 -6.39 7.51
C PRO A 562 38.36 -7.37 7.21
N ALA A 563 38.42 -8.10 6.09
CA ALA A 563 37.39 -9.06 5.71
C ALA A 563 37.30 -10.22 6.71
N CYS A 564 38.42 -10.65 7.28
CA CYS A 564 38.44 -11.71 8.30
C CYS A 564 37.68 -11.27 9.56
N TRP A 565 37.94 -10.05 10.02
CA TRP A 565 37.28 -9.48 11.19
C TRP A 565 35.80 -9.15 10.94
N ARG A 566 35.44 -8.72 9.72
CA ARG A 566 34.04 -8.56 9.30
C ARG A 566 33.27 -9.88 9.42
N GLU A 567 33.78 -10.96 8.84
CA GLU A 567 33.12 -12.27 8.92
C GLU A 567 33.08 -12.82 10.34
N ARG A 568 34.08 -12.50 11.17
CA ARG A 568 34.09 -12.84 12.60
C ARG A 568 32.99 -12.10 13.36
N GLY A 569 32.74 -10.84 13.04
CA GLY A 569 31.59 -10.08 13.56
C GLY A 569 30.26 -10.72 13.18
N GLY A 570 30.09 -11.05 11.90
CA GLY A 570 28.90 -11.72 11.37
C GLY A 570 28.67 -13.11 11.97
N TRP A 571 29.73 -13.86 12.28
CA TRP A 571 29.65 -15.16 12.95
C TRP A 571 29.10 -15.05 14.38
N TRP A 572 29.54 -14.03 15.15
CA TRP A 572 29.00 -13.78 16.48
C TRP A 572 27.51 -13.44 16.44
N LEU A 573 27.11 -12.59 15.51
CA LEU A 573 25.69 -12.26 15.30
C LEU A 573 24.89 -13.48 14.85
N ALA A 574 25.42 -14.31 13.96
CA ALA A 574 24.70 -15.49 13.46
C ALA A 574 24.37 -16.51 14.56
N ARG A 575 25.27 -16.67 15.54
CA ARG A 575 25.14 -17.68 16.58
C ARG A 575 24.24 -17.23 17.74
N GLN A 576 24.43 -16.00 18.21
CA GLN A 576 23.78 -15.48 19.42
C GLN A 576 23.52 -13.97 19.30
N ALA A 577 22.78 -13.53 18.27
CA ALA A 577 22.46 -12.11 18.04
C ALA A 577 21.79 -11.42 19.25
N GLU A 578 21.07 -12.18 20.08
CA GLU A 578 20.38 -11.72 21.29
C GLU A 578 21.29 -11.68 22.53
N ASP A 579 22.41 -12.40 22.56
CA ASP A 579 23.32 -12.41 23.71
C ASP A 579 24.16 -11.12 23.76
N PRO A 580 24.08 -10.33 24.85
CA PRO A 580 24.91 -9.13 25.01
C PRO A 580 26.41 -9.40 24.90
N SER A 581 26.89 -10.58 25.32
CA SER A 581 28.32 -10.91 25.26
C SER A 581 28.79 -11.13 23.82
N ALA A 582 28.03 -11.87 23.03
CA ALA A 582 28.25 -12.07 21.60
C ALA A 582 28.18 -10.74 20.83
N ARG A 583 27.21 -9.87 21.13
CA ARG A 583 27.09 -8.54 20.51
C ARG A 583 28.31 -7.66 20.78
N ARG A 584 28.85 -7.67 22.02
CA ARG A 584 30.09 -6.94 22.34
C ARG A 584 31.28 -7.45 21.52
N ARG A 585 31.43 -8.77 21.42
CA ARG A 585 32.50 -9.38 20.60
C ARG A 585 32.32 -9.10 19.11
N ALA A 586 31.08 -9.06 18.62
CA ALA A 586 30.77 -8.66 17.25
C ALA A 586 31.20 -7.21 16.99
N ALA A 587 30.87 -6.28 17.91
CA ALA A 587 31.27 -4.88 17.79
C ALA A 587 32.79 -4.70 17.79
N GLU A 588 33.51 -5.43 18.65
CA GLU A 588 34.98 -5.43 18.66
C GLU A 588 35.58 -5.93 17.34
N ALA A 589 35.02 -7.00 16.78
CA ALA A 589 35.44 -7.53 15.49
C ALA A 589 35.16 -6.53 14.36
N TYR A 590 33.96 -5.96 14.29
CA TYR A 590 33.63 -4.96 13.27
C TYR A 590 34.46 -3.66 13.39
N ARG A 591 34.85 -3.22 14.60
CA ARG A 591 35.79 -2.11 14.76
C ARG A 591 37.17 -2.40 14.16
N LYS A 592 37.67 -3.63 14.31
CA LYS A 592 38.92 -4.04 13.65
C LYS A 592 38.79 -4.06 12.13
N ALA A 593 37.56 -4.24 11.64
CA ALA A 593 37.22 -4.21 10.22
C ALA A 593 36.72 -2.83 9.74
N GLU A 594 36.89 -1.74 10.49
CA GLU A 594 36.26 -0.44 10.15
C GLU A 594 36.75 0.14 8.81
N ALA A 595 37.87 -0.33 8.27
CA ALA A 595 38.29 0.01 6.90
C ALA A 595 37.36 -0.57 5.81
N ASP A 596 36.62 -1.64 6.12
CA ASP A 596 35.64 -2.27 5.24
C ASP A 596 34.28 -1.55 5.34
N PRO A 597 33.73 -1.02 4.23
CA PRO A 597 32.46 -0.28 4.26
C PRO A 597 31.27 -1.08 4.80
N SER A 598 31.18 -2.37 4.46
CA SER A 598 30.11 -3.27 4.94
C SER A 598 30.20 -3.45 6.46
N ALA A 599 31.41 -3.66 6.99
CA ALA A 599 31.65 -3.76 8.43
C ALA A 599 31.26 -2.48 9.18
N ARG A 600 31.60 -1.30 8.64
CA ARG A 600 31.18 -0.02 9.25
C ARG A 600 29.67 0.14 9.30
N ILE A 601 28.97 -0.23 8.22
CA ILE A 601 27.51 -0.11 8.16
C ILE A 601 26.88 -0.98 9.24
N THR A 602 27.27 -2.25 9.33
CA THR A 602 26.75 -3.16 10.35
C THR A 602 27.12 -2.70 11.76
N LEU A 603 28.34 -2.17 11.97
CA LEU A 603 28.76 -1.61 13.24
C LEU A 603 27.91 -0.40 13.65
N ALA A 604 27.62 0.51 12.72
CA ALA A 604 26.77 1.68 12.93
C ALA A 604 25.36 1.27 13.37
N LEU A 605 24.79 0.24 12.74
CA LEU A 605 23.50 -0.33 13.12
C LEU A 605 23.56 -0.99 14.51
N LEU A 606 24.61 -1.78 14.77
CA LEU A 606 24.81 -2.50 16.02
C LEU A 606 24.95 -1.56 17.22
N LEU A 607 25.71 -0.48 17.06
CA LEU A 607 25.95 0.53 18.09
C LEU A 607 24.91 1.67 18.09
N SER A 608 24.03 1.70 17.09
CA SER A 608 23.11 2.81 16.83
C SER A 608 23.82 4.17 16.71
N ASP A 609 25.00 4.19 16.10
CA ASP A 609 25.87 5.36 15.95
C ASP A 609 26.04 5.73 14.47
N PRO A 610 25.37 6.80 13.98
CA PRO A 610 25.47 7.20 12.58
C PRO A 610 26.76 7.93 12.23
N THR A 611 27.60 8.32 13.20
CA THR A 611 28.88 8.98 12.89
C THR A 611 29.83 8.04 12.13
N LEU A 612 29.67 6.73 12.34
CA LEU A 612 30.37 5.67 11.62
C LEU A 612 29.98 5.58 10.13
N LEU A 613 28.97 6.32 9.69
CA LEU A 613 28.49 6.36 8.30
C LEU A 613 29.01 7.57 7.50
N ASP A 614 29.87 8.41 8.06
CA ASP A 614 30.35 9.64 7.40
C ASP A 614 31.44 9.39 6.34
N GLY A 615 31.99 8.18 6.28
CA GLY A 615 32.97 7.79 5.27
C GLY A 615 32.37 7.39 3.90
N PRO A 616 33.18 7.42 2.82
CA PRO A 616 32.74 6.93 1.51
C PRO A 616 32.43 5.42 1.57
N SER A 617 31.40 5.00 0.82
CA SER A 617 31.05 3.60 0.62
C SER A 617 30.72 3.37 -0.85
N PRO A 618 31.27 2.32 -1.50
CA PRO A 618 30.84 1.93 -2.84
C PRO A 618 29.38 1.43 -2.84
N ASP A 619 28.93 0.86 -1.72
CA ASP A 619 27.55 0.45 -1.51
C ASP A 619 26.71 1.64 -1.02
N THR A 620 26.30 2.47 -1.98
CA THR A 620 25.52 3.68 -1.71
C THR A 620 24.09 3.40 -1.24
N GLU A 621 23.55 2.23 -1.56
CA GLU A 621 22.20 1.84 -1.19
C GLU A 621 22.14 1.44 0.28
N ARG A 622 22.95 0.46 0.68
CA ARG A 622 22.96 -0.03 2.05
C ARG A 622 23.35 1.08 3.03
N LEU A 623 24.26 1.96 2.62
CA LEU A 623 24.59 3.19 3.35
C LEU A 623 23.36 4.10 3.53
N ARG A 624 22.58 4.34 2.47
CA ARG A 624 21.37 5.16 2.54
C ARG A 624 20.32 4.53 3.45
N LEU A 625 20.16 3.22 3.37
CA LEU A 625 19.24 2.46 4.19
C LEU A 625 19.62 2.55 5.68
N ALA A 626 20.89 2.32 6.01
CA ALA A 626 21.41 2.42 7.36
C ALA A 626 21.22 3.83 7.95
N ARG A 627 21.49 4.89 7.17
CA ARG A 627 21.21 6.27 7.58
C ARG A 627 19.72 6.50 7.88
N GLY A 628 18.84 5.98 7.02
CA GLY A 628 17.39 6.07 7.20
C GLY A 628 16.91 5.39 8.50
N VAL A 629 17.40 4.18 8.75
CA VAL A 629 17.09 3.41 9.97
C VAL A 629 17.54 4.15 11.23
N LEU A 630 18.79 4.63 11.26
CA LEU A 630 19.35 5.31 12.43
C LEU A 630 18.68 6.67 12.70
N ALA A 631 18.32 7.41 11.65
CA ALA A 631 17.57 8.66 11.79
C ALA A 631 16.20 8.44 12.46
N MET A 632 15.51 7.36 12.09
CA MET A 632 14.22 6.98 12.68
C MET A 632 14.34 6.57 14.15
N ARG A 633 15.38 5.82 14.52
CA ARG A 633 15.63 5.43 15.92
C ARG A 633 15.83 6.64 16.83
N ARG A 634 16.58 7.65 16.37
CA ARG A 634 16.76 8.91 17.10
C ARG A 634 15.46 9.69 17.32
N ALA A 635 14.49 9.55 16.41
CA ALA A 635 13.20 10.22 16.49
C ALA A 635 12.20 9.53 17.45
N ARG A 636 12.48 8.30 17.92
CA ARG A 636 11.70 7.61 18.95
C ARG A 636 12.34 7.87 20.33
N PRO A 637 11.78 8.74 21.19
CA PRO A 637 12.16 8.69 22.61
C PRO A 637 11.76 7.32 23.16
N GLU A 638 12.61 6.71 24.00
CA GLU A 638 12.29 5.46 24.68
C GLU A 638 11.01 5.64 25.51
N GLY A 639 9.86 5.23 24.94
CA GLY A 639 8.65 5.03 25.71
C GLY A 639 8.86 3.88 26.68
N PRO A 640 8.23 3.89 27.87
CA PRO A 640 8.47 2.88 28.88
C PRO A 640 8.24 1.49 28.28
N ALA A 641 9.23 0.62 28.48
CA ALA A 641 9.17 -0.79 28.09
C ALA A 641 7.79 -1.33 28.44
N ARG A 642 7.09 -1.91 27.46
CA ARG A 642 5.85 -2.64 27.71
C ARG A 642 6.21 -3.80 28.63
N GLY A 643 6.07 -3.56 29.93
CA GLY A 643 6.16 -4.58 30.96
C GLY A 643 5.17 -5.67 30.59
N GLY A 644 5.69 -6.90 30.56
CA GLY A 644 4.85 -8.08 30.44
C GLY A 644 3.76 -8.04 31.50
N SER A 645 2.58 -8.47 31.13
CA SER A 645 1.45 -8.69 32.03
C SER A 645 0.46 -9.60 31.29
N PRO A 646 -0.25 -10.47 32.02
CA PRO A 646 0.01 -11.90 32.17
C PRO A 646 -0.63 -12.77 31.09
#